data_AF-A0A6P6ESY5-F1
#
_entry.id   AF-A0A6P6ESY5-F1
#
_cell.length_a   1.000
_cell.length_b   1.000
_cell.length_c   1.000
_cell.angle_alpha   90.00
_cell.angle_beta   90.00
_cell.angle_gamma   90.00
#
_symmetry.space_group_name_H-M   'P 1'
#
loop_
_entity.id
_entity.type
_entity.pdbx_description
1 polymer ?
#
loop_
_entity_poly.entity_id
_entity_poly.type
_entity_poly.pdbx_seq_one_letter_code
_entity_poly.pdbx_strand_id
1 'polypeptide(L)'
;MQLKIMPKKKCLSAGRVPLILFLCQMISALEVPLDLVQPPTITQQSPKDYIIDPRENIVIQCEAKGKPPPSFSWTRNGTHFDIDKDPLVTMKPGSGTLIINIMSEGKAETYEGIYQCTARNERGAAISNNIVVRPSRSPLWTKEKLEPITLPNGHPLVLPCRPPIGLPPAIIFWMDNSFQRLPQSERVSQGLNGDLYFSNVLPEDTREDYICYARFNHTQTIQQKQPISLKVISVDELNDTIAANLSDTEFYGAKSSRERPPTFLTPEGNASHKEELRGNVLSLECIAEGLPTPLIYWIKEDGTLPANRTFYRNFQKTLQIIQVSEADSGNYQCIAKNALGAIHHTISVTVKAAPYWIMAPRNLVLSPGEDGTLICRANGNPKPRISWLTNGVPIEIAPDDPSRRIDGDTIIFTNVQERSSAVYQCNASNEYGYLLENAFVNVLAELPRILTSANTLYQVIANRPAFLDCAFFGSPLPTIEWFKGAKGSALHEDIYVVHENGTLEIPVAQKDNTGTYTCVARNKLGMAKNEVHLEIKDPTRIIKQPEYAVVQRGSTVSFECKVKHDHTLIATVSWLKDNGELPNDERFTVNKDHLVVTDATDSDGGTYTCVANTTLDAVSASAVLSVVDVPNPPFDLELTNQLEKSVQLSWTPGDDNNSPITKFIIEYEDAMHEAGLWHHQAEVSGTQTTAQLKLSPYVNYSFRVMAENSIGRSLPSEASEQYQTKAAEPDKNPTAVEGLGSEPDNLVITWKPLNGFESNGPDLQYKVSWRQKDGDDEWTSVVVANVSKYIVSGTPTFVPYLIKVQALNVVGFAPEPAVVMGHSGEDLPMVAPGNVRVSVVNSTLAEVHWDPVPLKSIRGHLQGYRIYYWKAQSSSQRNRRHIEKKILTFQGSKTHGMLPGLEPFSHYTLNVRVVNGKGEGPASPDRAFSTPEGVPSAPSSLKIVNPTLDSLTLEWDPPSHPNGILTEYTLKYQPINSTHELGPLIDLKIPANKTHWTVKNLNFSTRYKFYFYAQTSVGPGSQITEEAITTVDEAMASRQVDIATQGWFIGLMCAVALLILILLIVCFIRRNKGGKYPVKEKEDAHADPEIQPMKEDDGTFGEYRSLESDAEDHKPLKKGSRTPSDRTVKKEDSDDSLVDYGEGVNGQFNEDGSFIGQYSGKKEKEPAEGNESSEAPSPVNAMNSFV
;
A
#
# COMPACT_ATOMS: atom_id res chain seq x y z
N MET A 1 -12.15 -27.65 -22.92
CA MET A 1 -12.37 -27.75 -21.44
C MET A 1 -11.32 -26.94 -20.67
N GLN A 2 -11.56 -26.59 -19.40
CA GLN A 2 -10.52 -26.02 -18.50
C GLN A 2 -9.92 -27.11 -17.61
N LEU A 3 -8.61 -27.03 -17.32
CA LEU A 3 -8.05 -27.67 -16.12
C LEU A 3 -8.67 -27.00 -14.89
N LYS A 4 -9.42 -27.78 -14.10
CA LYS A 4 -10.18 -27.30 -12.94
C LYS A 4 -9.28 -27.18 -11.69
N ILE A 5 -8.26 -26.33 -11.77
CA ILE A 5 -7.36 -26.03 -10.65
C ILE A 5 -8.19 -25.46 -9.49
N MET A 6 -8.34 -26.23 -8.41
CA MET A 6 -9.13 -25.80 -7.25
C MET A 6 -8.47 -24.61 -6.52
N PRO A 7 -9.26 -23.65 -6.00
CA PRO A 7 -8.72 -22.45 -5.37
C PRO A 7 -8.19 -22.74 -3.96
N LYS A 8 -6.90 -22.50 -3.71
CA LYS A 8 -6.33 -22.48 -2.35
C LYS A 8 -6.91 -21.30 -1.55
N LYS A 9 -7.65 -21.57 -0.47
CA LYS A 9 -7.96 -20.59 0.59
C LYS A 9 -7.96 -21.22 1.99
N LYS A 10 -7.19 -20.58 2.89
CA LYS A 10 -7.21 -20.64 4.37
C LYS A 10 -7.15 -22.02 5.05
N CYS A 11 -6.01 -22.27 5.70
CA CYS A 11 -5.96 -22.66 7.12
C CYS A 11 -5.10 -21.63 7.86
N LEU A 12 -5.23 -21.56 9.19
CA LEU A 12 -4.51 -20.62 10.07
C LEU A 12 -3.64 -21.38 11.09
N SER A 13 -2.54 -20.74 11.48
CA SER A 13 -1.74 -20.92 12.71
C SER A 13 -1.71 -22.26 13.48
N ALA A 14 -0.48 -22.77 13.66
CA ALA A 14 0.03 -23.58 14.78
C ALA A 14 -0.35 -25.08 14.88
N GLY A 15 0.60 -25.87 15.40
CA GLY A 15 0.52 -27.33 15.57
C GLY A 15 1.80 -28.05 15.08
N ARG A 16 2.35 -28.99 15.85
CA ARG A 16 3.52 -29.82 15.49
C ARG A 16 3.09 -31.21 15.03
N VAL A 17 3.83 -31.79 14.07
CA VAL A 17 4.31 -33.20 13.95
C VAL A 17 4.56 -33.54 12.46
N PRO A 18 5.69 -34.17 12.07
CA PRO A 18 6.08 -34.27 10.66
C PRO A 18 5.73 -35.62 10.01
N LEU A 19 4.62 -35.69 9.26
CA LEU A 19 4.33 -36.82 8.35
C LEU A 19 3.96 -36.43 6.90
N ILE A 20 3.82 -35.13 6.61
CA ILE A 20 3.32 -34.63 5.31
C ILE A 20 4.44 -34.51 4.24
N LEU A 21 5.72 -34.63 4.63
CA LEU A 21 6.86 -34.48 3.72
C LEU A 21 7.05 -35.65 2.73
N PHE A 22 6.61 -36.87 3.07
CA PHE A 22 6.86 -38.05 2.23
C PHE A 22 5.92 -38.19 1.02
N LEU A 23 4.67 -37.73 1.14
CA LEU A 23 3.69 -37.78 0.04
C LEU A 23 3.87 -36.65 -0.99
N CYS A 24 4.63 -35.60 -0.66
CA CYS A 24 4.84 -34.46 -1.57
C CYS A 24 6.06 -34.63 -2.52
N GLN A 25 6.87 -35.70 -2.37
CA GLN A 25 8.04 -35.96 -3.22
C GLN A 25 7.81 -37.00 -4.33
N MET A 26 6.71 -37.76 -4.30
CA MET A 26 6.40 -38.81 -5.28
C MET A 26 5.50 -38.35 -6.45
N ILE A 27 5.28 -37.03 -6.61
CA ILE A 27 4.53 -36.44 -7.75
C ILE A 27 5.47 -35.64 -8.68
N SER A 28 6.77 -35.58 -8.37
CA SER A 28 7.77 -34.82 -9.14
C SER A 28 8.52 -35.64 -10.21
N ALA A 29 8.07 -36.87 -10.51
CA ALA A 29 8.90 -37.89 -11.15
C ALA A 29 8.23 -38.64 -12.32
N LEU A 30 7.31 -38.01 -13.08
CA LEU A 30 6.94 -38.49 -14.43
C LEU A 30 6.24 -37.46 -15.34
N GLU A 31 6.52 -36.15 -15.18
CA GLU A 31 6.26 -35.20 -16.28
C GLU A 31 7.28 -35.44 -17.41
N VAL A 32 6.92 -36.29 -18.37
CA VAL A 32 7.60 -36.32 -19.67
C VAL A 32 7.36 -34.96 -20.34
N PRO A 33 8.40 -34.15 -20.62
CA PRO A 33 8.20 -32.86 -21.26
C PRO A 33 7.74 -33.09 -22.71
N LEU A 34 6.44 -32.99 -22.93
CA LEU A 34 5.83 -32.89 -24.26
C LEU A 34 6.46 -31.70 -24.99
N ASP A 35 7.39 -31.97 -25.90
CA ASP A 35 8.14 -30.95 -26.64
C ASP A 35 7.29 -30.34 -27.76
N LEU A 36 6.19 -29.71 -27.34
CA LEU A 36 5.17 -29.13 -28.19
C LEU A 36 5.75 -27.90 -28.91
N VAL A 37 5.77 -28.00 -30.23
CA VAL A 37 6.10 -26.90 -31.14
C VAL A 37 5.07 -25.77 -30.96
N GLN A 38 5.53 -24.55 -30.69
CA GLN A 38 4.73 -23.39 -30.29
C GLN A 38 5.04 -22.17 -31.14
N PRO A 39 4.05 -21.37 -31.56
CA PRO A 39 4.27 -20.15 -32.34
C PRO A 39 4.98 -19.06 -31.52
N PRO A 40 5.52 -18.03 -32.20
CA PRO A 40 5.95 -16.81 -31.55
C PRO A 40 4.82 -16.16 -30.75
N THR A 41 5.16 -15.59 -29.60
CA THR A 41 4.38 -14.63 -28.83
C THR A 41 5.29 -13.47 -28.44
N ILE A 42 4.90 -12.23 -28.73
CA ILE A 42 5.66 -11.04 -28.31
C ILE A 42 5.58 -10.92 -26.78
N THR A 43 6.74 -10.82 -26.12
CA THR A 43 6.85 -10.73 -24.65
C THR A 43 7.31 -9.35 -24.16
N GLN A 44 7.97 -8.56 -25.00
CA GLN A 44 8.40 -7.19 -24.66
C GLN A 44 8.47 -6.33 -25.94
N GLN A 45 8.15 -5.04 -25.83
CA GLN A 45 8.16 -4.07 -26.94
C GLN A 45 8.29 -2.64 -26.41
N SER A 46 8.79 -1.70 -27.22
CA SER A 46 8.82 -0.27 -26.86
C SER A 46 7.42 0.36 -26.72
N PRO A 47 7.28 1.51 -26.03
CA PRO A 47 6.02 2.25 -25.96
C PRO A 47 5.49 2.67 -27.34
N LYS A 48 4.16 2.76 -27.47
CA LYS A 48 3.48 3.19 -28.71
C LYS A 48 3.95 4.56 -29.22
N ASP A 49 4.23 5.49 -28.31
CA ASP A 49 4.71 6.83 -28.63
C ASP A 49 6.11 7.02 -28.01
N TYR A 50 7.15 6.67 -28.77
CA TYR A 50 8.54 6.63 -28.30
C TYR A 50 9.25 7.92 -28.71
N ILE A 51 9.26 8.91 -27.79
CA ILE A 51 10.03 10.15 -27.97
C ILE A 51 11.49 9.88 -27.55
N ILE A 52 12.42 10.19 -28.45
CA ILE A 52 13.86 9.93 -28.26
C ILE A 52 14.64 11.23 -28.03
N ASP A 53 15.76 11.17 -27.31
CA ASP A 53 16.73 12.25 -27.29
C ASP A 53 17.61 12.17 -28.56
N PRO A 54 17.72 13.23 -29.38
CA PRO A 54 18.58 13.24 -30.56
C PRO A 54 20.08 13.18 -30.23
N ARG A 55 20.47 13.11 -28.95
CA ARG A 55 21.85 13.00 -28.44
C ARG A 55 22.20 11.61 -27.91
N GLU A 56 21.31 10.62 -28.05
CA GLU A 56 21.49 9.25 -27.53
C GLU A 56 21.14 8.19 -28.59
N ASN A 57 21.72 7.00 -28.47
CA ASN A 57 21.44 5.90 -29.41
C ASN A 57 20.03 5.34 -29.22
N ILE A 58 19.34 5.08 -30.34
CA ILE A 58 17.93 4.70 -30.34
C ILE A 58 17.80 3.19 -30.13
N VAL A 59 16.99 2.75 -29.15
CA VAL A 59 16.76 1.33 -28.87
C VAL A 59 15.28 0.99 -29.01
N ILE A 60 14.92 0.31 -30.10
CA ILE A 60 13.53 -0.08 -30.39
C ILE A 60 13.35 -1.55 -29.97
N GLN A 61 12.77 -1.77 -28.80
CA GLN A 61 12.65 -3.10 -28.20
C GLN A 61 11.63 -3.97 -28.94
N CYS A 62 11.99 -5.24 -29.17
CA CYS A 62 11.09 -6.32 -29.56
C CYS A 62 11.68 -7.65 -29.11
N GLU A 63 11.02 -8.33 -28.17
CA GLU A 63 11.43 -9.66 -27.69
C GLU A 63 10.24 -10.62 -27.81
N ALA A 64 10.47 -11.85 -28.27
CA ALA A 64 9.43 -12.86 -28.46
C ALA A 64 9.90 -14.27 -28.08
N LYS A 65 8.96 -15.14 -27.71
CA LYS A 65 9.22 -16.57 -27.38
C LYS A 65 8.40 -17.50 -28.26
N GLY A 66 8.98 -18.63 -28.64
CA GLY A 66 8.35 -19.70 -29.43
C GLY A 66 9.26 -20.94 -29.49
N LYS A 67 8.73 -22.07 -29.96
CA LYS A 67 9.47 -23.31 -30.23
C LYS A 67 9.19 -23.79 -31.66
N PRO A 68 10.17 -23.87 -32.58
CA PRO A 68 11.55 -23.40 -32.45
C PRO A 68 11.62 -21.87 -32.23
N PRO A 69 12.78 -21.33 -31.78
CA PRO A 69 12.97 -19.90 -31.59
C PRO A 69 12.62 -19.09 -32.85
N PRO A 70 11.91 -17.96 -32.75
CA PRO A 70 11.49 -17.20 -33.91
C PRO A 70 12.61 -16.37 -34.53
N SER A 71 12.54 -16.19 -35.84
CA SER A 71 13.25 -15.11 -36.54
C SER A 71 12.45 -13.80 -36.46
N PHE A 72 13.14 -12.67 -36.63
CA PHE A 72 12.55 -11.33 -36.54
C PHE A 72 12.71 -10.57 -37.85
N SER A 73 11.72 -9.77 -38.21
CA SER A 73 11.79 -8.78 -39.29
C SER A 73 11.01 -7.53 -38.92
N TRP A 74 11.36 -6.40 -39.55
CA TRP A 74 10.73 -5.12 -39.26
C TRP A 74 10.07 -4.50 -40.50
N THR A 75 9.03 -3.70 -40.25
CA THR A 75 8.53 -2.69 -41.17
C THR A 75 8.72 -1.30 -40.57
N ARG A 76 8.88 -0.31 -41.45
CA ARG A 76 8.91 1.12 -41.14
C ARG A 76 7.96 1.84 -42.10
N ASN A 77 7.04 2.64 -41.56
CA ASN A 77 5.97 3.33 -42.29
C ASN A 77 5.14 2.38 -43.19
N GLY A 78 4.96 1.12 -42.76
CA GLY A 78 4.25 0.08 -43.52
C GLY A 78 5.06 -0.63 -44.61
N THR A 79 6.26 -0.15 -44.94
CA THR A 79 7.19 -0.83 -45.88
C THR A 79 8.21 -1.68 -45.14
N HIS A 80 8.74 -2.75 -45.76
CA HIS A 80 9.79 -3.56 -45.12
C HIS A 80 11.04 -2.73 -44.84
N PHE A 81 11.55 -2.81 -43.61
CA PHE A 81 12.76 -2.13 -43.18
C PHE A 81 13.95 -3.09 -43.26
N ASP A 82 14.81 -2.85 -44.24
CA ASP A 82 16.00 -3.65 -44.55
C ASP A 82 17.19 -3.15 -43.72
N ILE A 83 17.54 -3.93 -42.70
CA ILE A 83 18.53 -3.55 -41.66
C ILE A 83 19.94 -3.53 -42.25
N ASP A 84 20.29 -4.52 -43.09
CA ASP A 84 21.64 -4.71 -43.62
C ASP A 84 22.06 -3.60 -44.62
N LYS A 85 21.11 -2.76 -45.05
CA LYS A 85 21.36 -1.57 -45.89
C LYS A 85 21.73 -0.30 -45.12
N ASP A 86 21.54 -0.26 -43.80
CA ASP A 86 21.85 0.92 -42.97
C ASP A 86 22.98 0.61 -41.98
N PRO A 87 24.22 1.10 -42.20
CA PRO A 87 25.38 0.76 -41.38
C PRO A 87 25.33 1.32 -39.96
N LEU A 88 24.34 2.16 -39.63
CA LEU A 88 24.11 2.66 -38.27
C LEU A 88 23.10 1.80 -37.49
N VAL A 89 22.39 0.88 -38.14
CA VAL A 89 21.35 0.04 -37.52
C VAL A 89 21.89 -1.38 -37.29
N THR A 90 21.64 -1.91 -36.11
CA THR A 90 21.93 -3.30 -35.77
C THR A 90 20.74 -3.94 -35.07
N MET A 91 20.61 -5.26 -35.17
CA MET A 91 19.64 -6.04 -34.40
C MET A 91 20.38 -6.87 -33.35
N LYS A 92 19.88 -6.86 -32.11
CA LYS A 92 20.50 -7.56 -30.97
C LYS A 92 20.50 -9.08 -31.22
N PRO A 93 21.60 -9.81 -30.95
CA PRO A 93 21.66 -11.26 -31.15
C PRO A 93 20.55 -12.01 -30.39
N GLY A 94 19.90 -12.96 -31.07
CA GLY A 94 18.80 -13.78 -30.51
C GLY A 94 17.51 -13.01 -30.19
N SER A 95 17.37 -11.77 -30.68
CA SER A 95 16.34 -10.81 -30.31
C SER A 95 15.81 -10.06 -31.55
N GLY A 96 14.63 -9.46 -31.43
CA GLY A 96 14.12 -8.51 -32.44
C GLY A 96 14.51 -7.06 -32.17
N THR A 97 15.13 -6.76 -31.01
CA THR A 97 15.43 -5.39 -30.57
C THR A 97 16.45 -4.71 -31.50
N LEU A 98 16.07 -3.57 -32.08
CA LEU A 98 16.94 -2.73 -32.89
C LEU A 98 17.74 -1.76 -32.02
N ILE A 99 18.99 -1.49 -32.42
CA ILE A 99 19.88 -0.51 -31.84
C ILE A 99 20.43 0.36 -32.99
N ILE A 100 20.19 1.66 -32.94
CA ILE A 100 20.60 2.63 -33.97
C ILE A 100 21.65 3.57 -33.39
N ASN A 101 22.88 3.46 -33.89
CA ASN A 101 24.04 4.20 -33.43
C ASN A 101 24.14 5.57 -34.11
N ILE A 102 23.25 6.50 -33.76
CA ILE A 102 23.29 7.85 -34.33
C ILE A 102 24.56 8.62 -33.93
N MET A 103 25.18 8.28 -32.80
CA MET A 103 26.35 8.98 -32.27
C MET A 103 27.62 8.89 -33.15
N SER A 104 27.69 7.96 -34.11
CA SER A 104 28.87 7.83 -34.99
C SER A 104 28.85 8.69 -36.26
N GLU A 105 27.67 9.13 -36.74
CA GLU A 105 27.48 10.13 -37.82
C GLU A 105 26.00 10.41 -38.19
N GLY A 106 25.04 9.76 -37.51
CA GLY A 106 23.62 9.77 -37.85
C GLY A 106 22.84 10.98 -37.36
N LYS A 107 21.65 11.17 -37.92
CA LYS A 107 20.65 12.16 -37.46
C LYS A 107 19.41 11.44 -36.98
N ALA A 108 18.88 11.82 -35.81
CA ALA A 108 17.71 11.19 -35.22
C ALA A 108 16.44 11.34 -36.08
N GLU A 109 16.33 12.45 -36.82
CA GLU A 109 15.26 12.72 -37.78
C GLU A 109 15.23 11.69 -38.94
N THR A 110 16.38 11.15 -39.34
CA THR A 110 16.49 10.07 -40.33
C THR A 110 15.78 8.79 -39.88
N TYR A 111 15.49 8.65 -38.58
CA TYR A 111 14.83 7.50 -37.95
C TYR A 111 13.42 7.81 -37.41
N GLU A 112 12.84 8.98 -37.73
CA GLU A 112 11.45 9.29 -37.40
C GLU A 112 10.48 8.42 -38.22
N GLY A 113 9.48 7.81 -37.58
CA GLY A 113 8.49 6.98 -38.29
C GLY A 113 7.77 5.96 -37.41
N ILE A 114 6.92 5.16 -38.06
CA ILE A 114 6.12 4.11 -37.42
C ILE A 114 6.79 2.76 -37.68
N TYR A 115 7.32 2.12 -36.64
CA TYR A 115 7.99 0.83 -36.71
C TYR A 115 7.08 -0.30 -36.22
N GLN A 116 7.13 -1.47 -36.86
CA GLN A 116 6.47 -2.68 -36.39
C GLN A 116 7.37 -3.90 -36.54
N CYS A 117 7.48 -4.69 -35.48
CA CYS A 117 8.25 -5.93 -35.42
C CYS A 117 7.35 -7.13 -35.73
N THR A 118 7.85 -8.08 -36.51
CA THR A 118 7.23 -9.38 -36.77
C THR A 118 8.18 -10.48 -36.28
N ALA A 119 7.73 -11.28 -35.32
CA ALA A 119 8.41 -12.52 -34.92
C ALA A 119 7.73 -13.70 -35.63
N ARG A 120 8.51 -14.62 -36.23
CA ARG A 120 8.00 -15.73 -37.06
C ARG A 120 8.72 -17.05 -36.78
N ASN A 121 7.97 -18.14 -36.72
CA ASN A 121 8.51 -19.50 -36.86
C ASN A 121 7.58 -20.37 -37.73
N GLU A 122 7.82 -21.68 -37.79
CA GLU A 122 7.03 -22.63 -38.59
C GLU A 122 5.55 -22.77 -38.16
N ARG A 123 5.19 -22.36 -36.93
CA ARG A 123 3.82 -22.43 -36.40
C ARG A 123 3.02 -21.13 -36.56
N GLY A 124 3.64 -20.05 -37.04
CA GLY A 124 2.94 -18.78 -37.29
C GLY A 124 3.82 -17.54 -37.14
N ALA A 125 3.16 -16.37 -37.13
CA ALA A 125 3.81 -15.10 -36.87
C ALA A 125 3.00 -14.24 -35.89
N ALA A 126 3.71 -13.59 -34.97
CA ALA A 126 3.17 -12.62 -34.02
C ALA A 126 3.78 -11.25 -34.31
N ILE A 127 2.97 -10.21 -34.14
CA ILE A 127 3.33 -8.84 -34.48
C ILE A 127 3.26 -7.93 -33.25
N SER A 128 4.17 -6.96 -33.18
CA SER A 128 4.16 -5.92 -32.17
C SER A 128 3.08 -4.88 -32.45
N ASN A 129 2.84 -4.02 -31.46
CA ASN A 129 2.25 -2.72 -31.69
C ASN A 129 3.11 -1.90 -32.69
N ASN A 130 2.45 -0.99 -33.40
CA ASN A 130 3.09 0.12 -34.12
C ASN A 130 3.73 1.09 -33.10
N ILE A 131 5.05 1.19 -33.14
CA ILE A 131 5.89 2.05 -32.31
C ILE A 131 6.20 3.32 -33.09
N VAL A 132 5.64 4.45 -32.68
CA VAL A 132 5.82 5.76 -33.32
C VAL A 132 7.06 6.43 -32.72
N VAL A 133 8.19 6.27 -33.41
CA VAL A 133 9.49 6.85 -33.04
C VAL A 133 9.55 8.30 -33.51
N ARG A 134 9.79 9.24 -32.59
CA ARG A 134 9.90 10.69 -32.92
C ARG A 134 11.03 11.37 -32.14
N PRO A 135 11.98 12.07 -32.78
CA PRO A 135 12.99 12.86 -32.08
C PRO A 135 12.34 14.00 -31.30
N SER A 136 12.84 14.23 -30.08
CA SER A 136 12.47 15.42 -29.32
C SER A 136 13.00 16.68 -29.98
N ARG A 137 12.20 17.76 -29.93
CA ARG A 137 12.46 19.01 -30.66
C ARG A 137 12.39 20.21 -29.72
N SER A 138 13.40 21.07 -29.74
CA SER A 138 13.43 22.34 -29.00
C SER A 138 13.75 23.51 -29.93
N PRO A 139 12.75 24.15 -30.57
CA PRO A 139 13.00 25.23 -31.53
C PRO A 139 13.43 26.52 -30.82
N LEU A 140 14.23 27.34 -31.52
CA LEU A 140 14.63 28.67 -31.04
C LEU A 140 13.44 29.65 -31.08
N TRP A 141 13.46 30.68 -30.23
CA TRP A 141 12.52 31.80 -30.35
C TRP A 141 12.88 32.71 -31.53
N THR A 142 11.86 33.11 -32.30
CA THR A 142 12.00 34.17 -33.30
C THR A 142 12.37 35.50 -32.64
N LYS A 143 13.32 36.24 -33.21
CA LYS A 143 13.70 37.57 -32.72
C LYS A 143 12.70 38.63 -33.24
N GLU A 144 11.73 38.98 -32.42
CA GLU A 144 10.77 40.07 -32.66
C GLU A 144 11.29 41.39 -32.05
N LYS A 145 11.13 42.53 -32.73
CA LYS A 145 11.35 43.86 -32.12
C LYS A 145 10.09 44.22 -31.33
N LEU A 146 10.24 44.40 -30.03
CA LEU A 146 9.14 44.75 -29.12
C LEU A 146 9.21 46.24 -28.77
N GLU A 147 8.07 46.89 -28.59
CA GLU A 147 7.98 48.31 -28.23
C GLU A 147 7.43 48.46 -26.80
N PRO A 148 7.86 49.47 -26.02
CA PRO A 148 7.45 49.59 -24.61
C PRO A 148 5.95 49.84 -24.46
N ILE A 149 5.28 48.96 -23.70
CA ILE A 149 3.85 49.07 -23.41
C ILE A 149 3.66 50.17 -22.36
N THR A 150 2.80 51.16 -22.62
CA THR A 150 2.43 52.19 -21.64
C THR A 150 0.92 52.16 -21.39
N LEU A 151 0.50 52.03 -20.12
CA LEU A 151 -0.91 51.92 -19.73
C LEU A 151 -1.25 52.70 -18.46
N PRO A 152 -2.49 53.21 -18.28
CA PRO A 152 -2.89 53.86 -17.04
C PRO A 152 -3.19 52.84 -15.94
N ASN A 153 -2.84 53.19 -14.69
CA ASN A 153 -3.16 52.43 -13.48
C ASN A 153 -4.62 51.92 -13.45
N GLY A 154 -4.84 50.62 -13.17
CA GLY A 154 -6.15 49.97 -13.07
C GLY A 154 -6.70 49.31 -14.35
N HIS A 155 -6.03 49.45 -15.49
CA HIS A 155 -6.40 48.77 -16.75
C HIS A 155 -5.98 47.30 -16.76
N PRO A 156 -6.65 46.41 -17.53
CA PRO A 156 -6.16 45.06 -17.76
C PRO A 156 -4.90 45.06 -18.63
N LEU A 157 -4.13 43.98 -18.57
CA LEU A 157 -3.03 43.71 -19.52
C LEU A 157 -2.84 42.20 -19.68
N VAL A 158 -2.45 41.77 -20.87
CA VAL A 158 -1.94 40.41 -21.13
C VAL A 158 -0.60 40.55 -21.84
N LEU A 159 0.45 39.96 -21.29
CA LEU A 159 1.77 39.88 -21.92
C LEU A 159 1.90 38.53 -22.64
N PRO A 160 1.88 38.49 -23.98
CA PRO A 160 1.91 37.25 -24.72
C PRO A 160 3.32 36.62 -24.71
N CYS A 161 3.44 35.42 -24.17
CA CYS A 161 4.64 34.60 -24.24
C CYS A 161 4.83 34.06 -25.67
N ARG A 162 3.85 33.33 -26.20
CA ARG A 162 3.92 32.61 -27.50
C ARG A 162 5.20 31.76 -27.64
N PRO A 163 5.31 30.63 -26.92
CA PRO A 163 6.50 29.77 -26.94
C PRO A 163 6.62 28.93 -28.22
N PRO A 164 7.85 28.60 -28.67
CA PRO A 164 8.08 27.71 -29.80
C PRO A 164 7.58 26.28 -29.52
N ILE A 165 6.84 25.71 -30.48
CA ILE A 165 6.21 24.38 -30.36
C ILE A 165 7.29 23.29 -30.51
N GLY A 166 7.70 22.72 -29.39
CA GLY A 166 8.57 21.53 -29.34
C GLY A 166 7.85 20.23 -29.04
N LEU A 167 8.62 19.15 -29.03
CA LEU A 167 8.15 17.79 -28.75
C LEU A 167 9.03 17.16 -27.66
N PRO A 168 8.49 16.77 -26.48
CA PRO A 168 7.17 17.16 -25.97
C PRO A 168 7.06 18.70 -25.75
N PRO A 169 5.85 19.23 -25.50
CA PRO A 169 5.65 20.65 -25.19
C PRO A 169 6.54 21.14 -24.04
N ALA A 170 7.00 22.39 -24.15
CA ALA A 170 7.88 23.00 -23.15
C ALA A 170 7.14 23.39 -21.86
N ILE A 171 7.88 23.40 -20.75
CA ILE A 171 7.44 24.00 -19.49
C ILE A 171 7.73 25.49 -19.55
N ILE A 172 6.68 26.31 -19.46
CA ILE A 172 6.75 27.77 -19.60
C ILE A 172 6.77 28.46 -18.23
N PHE A 173 7.55 29.52 -18.09
CA PHE A 173 7.63 30.32 -16.86
C PHE A 173 8.16 31.73 -17.16
N TRP A 174 7.71 32.73 -16.40
CA TRP A 174 8.23 34.09 -16.51
C TRP A 174 9.27 34.39 -15.42
N MET A 175 10.35 35.05 -15.81
CA MET A 175 11.40 35.55 -14.92
C MET A 175 11.83 36.95 -15.34
N ASP A 176 12.71 37.55 -14.55
CA ASP A 176 13.35 38.82 -14.86
C ASP A 176 14.83 38.67 -15.28
N ASN A 177 15.51 39.80 -15.53
CA ASN A 177 16.94 39.81 -15.90
C ASN A 177 17.86 39.21 -14.81
N SER A 178 17.37 39.07 -13.57
CA SER A 178 18.10 38.42 -12.46
C SER A 178 17.78 36.93 -12.33
N PHE A 179 17.09 36.34 -13.31
CA PHE A 179 16.56 34.97 -13.30
C PHE A 179 15.61 34.67 -12.12
N GLN A 180 15.03 35.70 -11.49
CA GLN A 180 14.03 35.51 -10.44
C GLN A 180 12.65 35.30 -11.07
N ARG A 181 11.92 34.29 -10.61
CA ARG A 181 10.54 34.05 -11.06
C ARG A 181 9.65 35.21 -10.65
N LEU A 182 8.88 35.73 -11.61
CA LEU A 182 7.98 36.84 -11.34
C LEU A 182 6.90 36.43 -10.32
N PRO A 183 6.62 37.25 -9.29
CA PRO A 183 5.63 36.92 -8.28
C PRO A 183 4.22 36.91 -8.89
N GLN A 184 3.44 35.88 -8.54
CA GLN A 184 2.06 35.73 -9.00
C GLN A 184 1.08 35.86 -7.84
N SER A 185 -0.16 36.24 -8.15
CA SER A 185 -1.23 36.59 -7.22
C SER A 185 -2.60 36.45 -7.89
N GLU A 186 -3.68 36.67 -7.13
CA GLU A 186 -5.04 36.84 -7.68
C GLU A 186 -5.11 37.92 -8.77
N ARG A 187 -4.21 38.92 -8.73
CA ARG A 187 -4.15 40.02 -9.71
C ARG A 187 -3.27 39.73 -10.92
N VAL A 188 -2.13 39.06 -10.72
CA VAL A 188 -1.11 38.81 -11.77
C VAL A 188 -0.80 37.33 -11.83
N SER A 189 -1.15 36.67 -12.92
CA SER A 189 -1.23 35.20 -13.01
C SER A 189 -0.82 34.71 -14.40
N GLN A 190 0.00 33.65 -14.48
CA GLN A 190 0.33 33.02 -15.77
C GLN A 190 -0.78 32.05 -16.19
N GLY A 191 -1.23 32.11 -17.44
CA GLY A 191 -2.24 31.19 -17.98
C GLY A 191 -1.67 29.86 -18.48
N LEU A 192 -2.56 28.91 -18.80
CA LEU A 192 -2.22 27.60 -19.38
C LEU A 192 -1.54 27.71 -20.76
N ASN A 193 -1.82 28.79 -21.51
CA ASN A 193 -1.12 29.10 -22.76
C ASN A 193 0.32 29.64 -22.55
N GLY A 194 0.70 29.93 -21.31
CA GLY A 194 1.99 30.46 -20.90
C GLY A 194 2.07 31.98 -20.81
N ASP A 195 1.04 32.74 -21.22
CA ASP A 195 1.01 34.21 -21.19
C ASP A 195 0.82 34.75 -19.75
N LEU A 196 1.24 35.99 -19.48
CA LEU A 196 1.11 36.61 -18.15
C LEU A 196 -0.05 37.61 -18.13
N TYR A 197 -1.08 37.33 -17.34
CA TYR A 197 -2.32 38.09 -17.26
C TYR A 197 -2.33 38.99 -16.03
N PHE A 198 -2.70 40.26 -16.22
CA PHE A 198 -2.94 41.26 -15.19
C PHE A 198 -4.43 41.60 -15.20
N SER A 199 -5.17 41.12 -14.19
CA SER A 199 -6.58 41.46 -13.98
C SER A 199 -6.79 42.96 -13.76
N ASN A 200 -5.76 43.65 -13.27
CA ASN A 200 -5.57 45.09 -13.35
C ASN A 200 -4.07 45.42 -13.09
N VAL A 201 -3.47 46.32 -13.86
CA VAL A 201 -2.11 46.83 -13.63
C VAL A 201 -2.08 47.87 -12.50
N LEU A 202 -0.94 48.02 -11.83
CA LEU A 202 -0.64 48.98 -10.77
C LEU A 202 0.75 49.62 -11.00
N PRO A 203 1.08 50.78 -10.42
CA PRO A 203 2.36 51.47 -10.68
C PRO A 203 3.60 50.60 -10.43
N GLU A 204 3.54 49.71 -9.44
CA GLU A 204 4.59 48.74 -9.10
C GLU A 204 4.84 47.63 -10.15
N ASP A 205 4.00 47.51 -11.19
CA ASP A 205 4.25 46.63 -12.34
C ASP A 205 5.20 47.28 -13.39
N THR A 206 5.63 48.53 -13.17
CA THR A 206 6.54 49.24 -14.09
C THR A 206 7.94 48.63 -14.05
N ARG A 207 8.35 47.97 -15.14
CA ARG A 207 9.70 47.39 -15.31
C ARG A 207 9.98 47.08 -16.78
N GLU A 208 11.27 47.01 -17.13
CA GLU A 208 11.71 46.84 -18.53
C GLU A 208 11.93 45.37 -18.94
N ASP A 209 11.84 44.43 -18.00
CA ASP A 209 12.41 43.10 -18.10
C ASP A 209 11.44 41.92 -17.82
N TYR A 210 10.21 41.98 -18.35
CA TYR A 210 9.32 40.80 -18.38
C TYR A 210 9.82 39.78 -19.42
N ILE A 211 10.46 38.69 -19.00
CA ILE A 211 11.01 37.67 -19.91
C ILE A 211 10.26 36.34 -19.75
N CYS A 212 9.75 35.81 -20.87
CA CYS A 212 9.20 34.45 -20.90
C CYS A 212 10.28 33.41 -21.27
N TYR A 213 10.30 32.30 -20.54
CA TYR A 213 11.21 31.18 -20.74
C TYR A 213 10.44 29.90 -21.05
N ALA A 214 11.03 29.04 -21.90
CA ALA A 214 10.51 27.72 -22.25
C ALA A 214 11.62 26.67 -22.04
N ARG A 215 11.36 25.69 -21.18
CA ARG A 215 12.28 24.57 -20.91
C ARG A 215 11.79 23.28 -21.58
N PHE A 216 12.65 22.67 -22.38
CA PHE A 216 12.43 21.40 -23.06
C PHE A 216 13.16 20.30 -22.29
N ASN A 217 12.42 19.44 -21.59
CA ASN A 217 13.02 18.51 -20.62
C ASN A 217 13.88 17.42 -21.26
N HIS A 218 13.50 16.90 -22.44
CA HIS A 218 14.24 15.80 -23.09
C HIS A 218 15.61 16.27 -23.58
N THR A 219 15.65 17.29 -24.44
CA THR A 219 16.87 17.96 -24.90
C THR A 219 17.63 18.73 -23.82
N GLN A 220 17.06 18.88 -22.62
CA GLN A 220 17.57 19.69 -21.49
C GLN A 220 17.84 21.18 -21.84
N THR A 221 17.27 21.69 -22.93
CA THR A 221 17.47 23.06 -23.40
C THR A 221 16.48 24.05 -22.78
N ILE A 222 16.93 25.28 -22.57
CA ILE A 222 16.09 26.42 -22.20
C ILE A 222 16.20 27.47 -23.31
N GLN A 223 15.05 27.99 -23.73
CA GLN A 223 14.93 29.10 -24.66
C GLN A 223 14.30 30.30 -23.92
N GLN A 224 14.60 31.51 -24.37
CA GLN A 224 14.06 32.75 -23.79
C GLN A 224 13.56 33.69 -24.89
N LYS A 225 12.47 34.41 -24.60
CA LYS A 225 11.99 35.53 -25.42
C LYS A 225 12.87 36.77 -25.22
N GLN A 226 12.74 37.77 -26.09
CA GLN A 226 13.23 39.11 -25.77
C GLN A 226 12.43 39.71 -24.59
N PRO A 227 13.03 40.56 -23.74
CA PRO A 227 12.30 41.20 -22.65
C PRO A 227 11.17 42.11 -23.16
N ILE A 228 10.05 42.13 -22.45
CA ILE A 228 8.96 43.10 -22.67
C ILE A 228 9.04 44.18 -21.60
N SER A 229 9.00 45.44 -22.03
CA SER A 229 8.98 46.59 -21.13
C SER A 229 7.56 47.12 -20.94
N LEU A 230 7.20 47.42 -19.70
CA LEU A 230 5.91 47.97 -19.27
C LEU A 230 6.11 49.21 -18.41
N LYS A 231 5.38 50.28 -18.73
CA LYS A 231 5.28 51.51 -17.93
C LYS A 231 3.83 51.76 -17.53
N VAL A 232 3.57 51.77 -16.23
CA VAL A 232 2.24 52.08 -15.69
C VAL A 232 2.22 53.52 -15.19
N ILE A 233 1.42 54.37 -15.84
CA ILE A 233 1.30 55.80 -15.55
C ILE A 233 0.07 56.09 -14.66
N SER A 234 0.17 57.14 -13.85
CA SER A 234 -0.98 57.68 -13.11
C SER A 234 -1.93 58.43 -14.05
N VAL A 235 -3.17 58.65 -13.60
CA VAL A 235 -4.17 59.41 -14.35
C VAL A 235 -3.82 60.90 -14.39
N ASP A 236 -3.02 61.38 -13.44
CA ASP A 236 -2.60 62.78 -13.35
C ASP A 236 -1.48 63.10 -14.36
N GLU A 237 -0.48 62.23 -14.50
CA GLU A 237 0.59 62.34 -15.52
C GLU A 237 0.07 62.28 -16.97
N LEU A 238 -1.08 61.65 -17.19
CA LEU A 238 -1.73 61.56 -18.50
C LEU A 238 -2.28 62.92 -18.98
N ASN A 239 -2.66 63.81 -18.06
CA ASN A 239 -3.20 65.12 -18.40
C ASN A 239 -2.11 66.07 -18.94
N ASP A 240 -0.89 65.99 -18.41
CA ASP A 240 0.25 66.81 -18.87
C ASP A 240 0.80 66.38 -20.24
N THR A 241 0.45 65.17 -20.71
CA THR A 241 0.96 64.60 -21.98
C THR A 241 -0.03 64.63 -23.14
N ILE A 242 -1.34 64.80 -22.89
CA ILE A 242 -2.37 64.83 -23.95
C ILE A 242 -2.65 66.24 -24.52
N ALA A 243 -1.93 67.27 -24.05
CA ALA A 243 -2.01 68.63 -24.60
C ALA A 243 -1.56 68.77 -26.07
N ALA A 244 -0.98 67.73 -26.69
CA ALA A 244 -0.41 67.79 -28.03
C ALA A 244 -0.46 66.47 -28.85
N ASN A 245 -1.66 65.97 -29.19
CA ASN A 245 -2.02 65.52 -30.56
C ASN A 245 -3.40 64.81 -30.69
N LEU A 246 -4.22 65.28 -31.65
CA LEU A 246 -5.20 64.56 -32.51
C LEU A 246 -6.56 64.01 -31.98
N SER A 247 -7.63 64.53 -32.62
CA SER A 247 -8.93 63.93 -32.98
C SER A 247 -10.03 63.62 -31.92
N ASP A 248 -11.16 64.33 -32.04
CA ASP A 248 -12.34 64.36 -31.13
C ASP A 248 -13.32 63.17 -31.22
N THR A 249 -12.92 61.95 -31.62
CA THR A 249 -13.89 60.85 -31.91
C THR A 249 -13.95 59.66 -30.95
N GLU A 250 -13.08 59.56 -29.94
CA GLU A 250 -13.17 58.52 -28.90
C GLU A 250 -13.26 59.08 -27.46
N PHE A 251 -13.64 60.35 -27.31
CA PHE A 251 -13.70 61.06 -26.02
C PHE A 251 -14.95 60.72 -25.15
N TYR A 252 -15.25 59.43 -24.98
CA TYR A 252 -16.30 58.92 -24.09
C TYR A 252 -15.80 57.72 -23.26
N GLY A 253 -15.00 57.98 -22.23
CA GLY A 253 -14.58 56.92 -21.29
C GLY A 253 -13.73 57.38 -20.10
N ALA A 254 -12.89 58.40 -20.28
CA ALA A 254 -11.92 58.85 -19.28
C ALA A 254 -12.58 59.43 -18.00
N LYS A 255 -12.77 58.56 -16.98
CA LYS A 255 -13.03 58.94 -15.59
C LYS A 255 -12.07 58.18 -14.69
N SER A 256 -11.53 58.86 -13.67
CA SER A 256 -10.59 58.27 -12.72
C SER A 256 -11.17 57.00 -12.08
N SER A 257 -10.28 56.04 -11.81
CA SER A 257 -10.53 54.62 -11.53
C SER A 257 -11.87 54.32 -10.85
N ARG A 258 -12.93 54.19 -11.66
CA ARG A 258 -14.20 53.64 -11.20
C ARG A 258 -14.04 52.15 -11.00
N GLU A 259 -14.74 51.61 -10.01
CA GLU A 259 -14.89 50.17 -9.86
C GLU A 259 -15.56 49.61 -11.14
N ARG A 260 -15.09 48.45 -11.61
CA ARG A 260 -15.53 47.79 -12.85
C ARG A 260 -16.00 46.36 -12.55
N PRO A 261 -17.14 45.92 -13.08
CA PRO A 261 -17.60 44.52 -12.94
C PRO A 261 -16.59 43.56 -13.61
N PRO A 262 -16.68 42.25 -13.33
CA PRO A 262 -15.79 41.27 -13.95
C PRO A 262 -16.02 41.13 -15.47
N THR A 263 -14.93 40.95 -16.22
CA THR A 263 -14.91 40.54 -17.65
C THR A 263 -13.91 39.41 -17.82
N PHE A 264 -14.15 38.39 -18.66
CA PHE A 264 -13.13 37.36 -18.92
C PHE A 264 -12.02 37.89 -19.86
N LEU A 265 -10.76 37.61 -19.51
CA LEU A 265 -9.58 37.76 -20.38
C LEU A 265 -9.26 36.46 -21.13
N THR A 266 -9.62 35.32 -20.53
CA THR A 266 -9.65 33.99 -21.16
C THR A 266 -10.57 33.10 -20.31
N PRO A 267 -11.35 32.18 -20.90
CA PRO A 267 -11.62 32.03 -22.32
C PRO A 267 -12.45 33.22 -22.87
N GLU A 268 -12.39 33.43 -24.18
CA GLU A 268 -13.18 34.46 -24.86
C GLU A 268 -14.63 33.98 -25.10
N GLY A 269 -15.58 34.93 -25.11
CA GLY A 269 -17.00 34.64 -25.33
C GLY A 269 -17.74 34.06 -24.12
N ASN A 270 -18.93 33.49 -24.35
CA ASN A 270 -19.82 32.99 -23.29
C ASN A 270 -19.69 31.48 -23.02
N ALA A 271 -19.20 30.71 -23.99
CA ALA A 271 -19.01 29.27 -23.87
C ALA A 271 -17.85 28.80 -24.75
N SER A 272 -17.24 27.68 -24.35
CA SER A 272 -16.13 27.03 -25.06
C SER A 272 -16.21 25.51 -24.95
N HIS A 273 -15.40 24.79 -25.74
CA HIS A 273 -15.36 23.33 -25.76
C HIS A 273 -13.95 22.82 -25.49
N LYS A 274 -13.84 21.75 -24.72
CA LYS A 274 -12.55 21.12 -24.36
C LYS A 274 -12.65 19.60 -24.49
N GLU A 275 -11.96 19.06 -25.48
CA GLU A 275 -11.68 17.62 -25.53
C GLU A 275 -10.45 17.27 -24.69
N GLU A 276 -10.50 16.10 -24.05
CA GLU A 276 -9.38 15.53 -23.31
C GLU A 276 -9.42 14.00 -23.41
N LEU A 277 -8.26 13.33 -23.31
CA LEU A 277 -8.20 11.87 -23.38
C LEU A 277 -8.32 11.21 -22.00
N ARG A 278 -9.07 10.11 -21.94
CA ARG A 278 -9.20 9.24 -20.75
C ARG A 278 -7.83 8.92 -20.14
N GLY A 279 -7.70 9.16 -18.85
CA GLY A 279 -6.46 8.98 -18.08
C GLY A 279 -5.55 10.22 -17.98
N ASN A 280 -5.74 11.24 -18.83
CA ASN A 280 -4.97 12.50 -18.75
C ASN A 280 -5.41 13.36 -17.55
N VAL A 281 -4.73 14.50 -17.38
CA VAL A 281 -5.13 15.58 -16.47
C VAL A 281 -5.87 16.66 -17.26
N LEU A 282 -7.19 16.67 -17.18
CA LEU A 282 -8.00 17.78 -17.69
C LEU A 282 -7.63 19.04 -16.92
N SER A 283 -7.28 20.10 -17.66
CA SER A 283 -7.04 21.42 -17.11
C SER A 283 -7.98 22.41 -17.78
N LEU A 284 -8.87 23.01 -17.00
CA LEU A 284 -9.74 24.11 -17.40
C LEU A 284 -9.21 25.41 -16.78
N GLU A 285 -9.35 26.52 -17.48
CA GLU A 285 -8.88 27.83 -17.04
C GLU A 285 -9.93 28.90 -17.30
N CYS A 286 -10.07 29.83 -16.36
CA CYS A 286 -10.76 31.10 -16.54
C CYS A 286 -10.03 32.20 -15.75
N ILE A 287 -9.62 33.25 -16.45
CA ILE A 287 -8.96 34.43 -15.90
C ILE A 287 -9.84 35.64 -16.22
N ALA A 288 -10.22 36.41 -15.21
CA ALA A 288 -11.04 37.61 -15.38
C ALA A 288 -10.26 38.89 -14.98
N GLU A 289 -10.59 39.98 -15.64
CA GLU A 289 -10.25 41.35 -15.26
C GLU A 289 -11.41 42.03 -14.54
N GLY A 290 -11.12 43.11 -13.82
CA GLY A 290 -12.12 43.84 -13.04
C GLY A 290 -11.50 44.56 -11.85
N LEU A 291 -12.23 45.51 -11.27
CA LEU A 291 -11.73 46.35 -10.18
C LEU A 291 -12.85 46.58 -9.15
N PRO A 292 -12.81 45.99 -7.94
CA PRO A 292 -11.79 45.09 -7.40
C PRO A 292 -11.57 43.81 -8.24
N THR A 293 -10.37 43.25 -8.15
CA THR A 293 -9.95 42.01 -8.81
C THR A 293 -10.97 40.88 -8.57
N PRO A 294 -11.48 40.19 -9.61
CA PRO A 294 -12.48 39.14 -9.42
C PRO A 294 -11.90 37.84 -8.84
N LEU A 295 -12.69 37.18 -7.99
CA LEU A 295 -12.46 35.79 -7.58
C LEU A 295 -13.15 34.83 -8.55
N ILE A 296 -12.50 33.68 -8.81
CA ILE A 296 -13.01 32.64 -9.71
C ILE A 296 -13.51 31.45 -8.87
N TYR A 297 -14.71 30.96 -9.22
CA TYR A 297 -15.33 29.75 -8.66
C TYR A 297 -15.65 28.77 -9.78
N TRP A 298 -15.76 27.48 -9.47
CA TRP A 298 -16.06 26.42 -10.43
C TRP A 298 -17.22 25.54 -9.96
N ILE A 299 -18.12 25.18 -10.88
CA ILE A 299 -19.19 24.19 -10.67
C ILE A 299 -19.30 23.28 -11.91
N LYS A 300 -19.87 22.07 -11.74
CA LYS A 300 -20.35 21.24 -12.84
C LYS A 300 -21.87 21.37 -12.89
N GLU A 301 -22.48 21.51 -14.07
CA GLU A 301 -23.94 21.68 -14.20
C GLU A 301 -24.69 20.38 -13.89
N ASP A 302 -24.12 19.23 -14.24
CA ASP A 302 -24.74 17.91 -14.14
C ASP A 302 -24.37 17.12 -12.86
N GLY A 303 -23.68 17.74 -11.89
CA GLY A 303 -23.36 17.09 -10.61
C GLY A 303 -22.29 17.80 -9.79
N THR A 304 -21.66 17.07 -8.87
CA THR A 304 -20.57 17.58 -8.02
C THR A 304 -19.19 17.43 -8.69
N LEU A 305 -18.28 18.37 -8.43
CA LEU A 305 -16.86 18.20 -8.79
C LEU A 305 -16.26 17.00 -8.02
N PRO A 306 -15.43 16.16 -8.65
CA PRO A 306 -14.95 14.90 -8.06
C PRO A 306 -13.86 15.12 -7.00
N ALA A 307 -14.29 15.41 -5.77
CA ALA A 307 -13.48 15.88 -4.63
C ALA A 307 -12.07 15.26 -4.50
N ASN A 308 -11.93 13.93 -4.55
CA ASN A 308 -10.65 13.24 -4.31
C ASN A 308 -9.62 13.36 -5.45
N ARG A 309 -9.98 14.00 -6.58
CA ARG A 309 -9.12 14.16 -7.77
C ARG A 309 -9.25 15.52 -8.46
N THR A 310 -9.97 16.46 -7.85
CA THR A 310 -10.06 17.86 -8.26
C THR A 310 -9.03 18.70 -7.50
N PHE A 311 -8.27 19.52 -8.23
CA PHE A 311 -7.26 20.42 -7.68
C PHE A 311 -7.41 21.82 -8.26
N TYR A 312 -7.35 22.83 -7.41
CA TYR A 312 -7.31 24.23 -7.84
C TYR A 312 -5.87 24.71 -7.95
N ARG A 313 -5.55 25.40 -9.04
CA ARG A 313 -4.26 26.07 -9.25
C ARG A 313 -4.50 27.53 -9.67
N ASN A 314 -3.41 28.29 -9.76
CA ASN A 314 -3.41 29.66 -10.29
C ASN A 314 -4.42 30.58 -9.56
N PHE A 315 -4.46 30.53 -8.22
CA PHE A 315 -5.42 31.31 -7.40
C PHE A 315 -6.89 31.02 -7.78
N GLN A 316 -7.24 29.74 -7.92
CA GLN A 316 -8.54 29.22 -8.37
C GLN A 316 -8.90 29.50 -9.84
N LYS A 317 -8.07 30.24 -10.59
CA LYS A 317 -8.24 30.50 -12.03
C LYS A 317 -8.10 29.24 -12.89
N THR A 318 -7.47 28.18 -12.38
CA THR A 318 -7.31 26.89 -13.07
C THR A 318 -7.93 25.75 -12.25
N LEU A 319 -8.87 25.02 -12.84
CA LEU A 319 -9.42 23.76 -12.33
C LEU A 319 -8.69 22.59 -13.00
N GLN A 320 -8.10 21.70 -12.21
CA GLN A 320 -7.53 20.44 -12.73
C GLN A 320 -8.29 19.23 -12.20
N ILE A 321 -8.52 18.25 -13.07
CA ILE A 321 -9.06 16.93 -12.71
C ILE A 321 -8.08 15.88 -13.21
N ILE A 322 -7.52 15.07 -12.32
CA ILE A 322 -6.58 14.02 -12.69
C ILE A 322 -7.29 12.71 -13.07
N GLN A 323 -6.64 11.92 -13.91
CA GLN A 323 -7.10 10.59 -14.36
C GLN A 323 -8.53 10.62 -14.89
N VAL A 324 -8.78 11.44 -15.92
CA VAL A 324 -10.17 11.69 -16.35
C VAL A 324 -10.86 10.48 -16.98
N SER A 325 -12.17 10.42 -16.81
CA SER A 325 -13.05 9.37 -17.30
C SER A 325 -14.19 9.93 -18.14
N GLU A 326 -14.91 9.07 -18.87
CA GLU A 326 -16.06 9.43 -19.70
C GLU A 326 -17.17 10.13 -18.89
N ALA A 327 -17.32 9.81 -17.60
CA ALA A 327 -18.27 10.44 -16.66
C ALA A 327 -17.88 11.88 -16.26
N ASP A 328 -16.68 12.33 -16.63
CA ASP A 328 -16.20 13.70 -16.42
C ASP A 328 -16.65 14.61 -17.57
N SER A 329 -17.16 14.04 -18.67
CA SER A 329 -17.84 14.81 -19.71
C SER A 329 -19.06 15.53 -19.12
N GLY A 330 -19.40 16.70 -19.63
CA GLY A 330 -20.45 17.55 -19.10
C GLY A 330 -20.06 19.03 -19.14
N ASN A 331 -20.92 19.89 -18.60
CA ASN A 331 -20.70 21.33 -18.63
C ASN A 331 -20.09 21.81 -17.31
N TYR A 332 -19.00 22.56 -17.39
CA TYR A 332 -18.33 23.18 -16.26
C TYR A 332 -18.50 24.70 -16.37
N GLN A 333 -19.18 25.32 -15.42
CA GLN A 333 -19.19 26.78 -15.35
C GLN A 333 -18.04 27.27 -14.49
N CYS A 334 -17.26 28.21 -15.02
CA CYS A 334 -16.45 29.09 -14.21
C CYS A 334 -17.21 30.40 -13.96
N ILE A 335 -17.13 30.92 -12.74
CA ILE A 335 -17.88 32.11 -12.31
C ILE A 335 -16.88 33.13 -11.78
N ALA A 336 -16.75 34.27 -12.45
CA ALA A 336 -15.93 35.39 -12.01
C ALA A 336 -16.79 36.41 -11.26
N LYS A 337 -16.43 36.76 -10.02
CA LYS A 337 -17.24 37.62 -9.15
C LYS A 337 -16.39 38.65 -8.41
N ASN A 338 -16.88 39.90 -8.36
CA ASN A 338 -16.37 40.94 -7.47
C ASN A 338 -17.52 41.67 -6.76
N ALA A 339 -17.25 42.84 -6.15
CA ALA A 339 -18.25 43.61 -5.40
C ALA A 339 -19.39 44.21 -6.27
N LEU A 340 -19.20 44.34 -7.59
CA LEU A 340 -20.16 44.96 -8.51
C LEU A 340 -21.00 43.94 -9.30
N GLY A 341 -20.61 42.67 -9.33
CA GLY A 341 -21.34 41.66 -10.09
C GLY A 341 -20.63 40.32 -10.20
N ALA A 342 -21.30 39.40 -10.90
CA ALA A 342 -20.76 38.11 -11.29
C ALA A 342 -21.09 37.82 -12.75
N ILE A 343 -20.14 37.23 -13.48
CA ILE A 343 -20.33 36.65 -14.80
C ILE A 343 -19.94 35.17 -14.78
N HIS A 344 -20.41 34.40 -15.73
CA HIS A 344 -20.06 32.99 -15.89
C HIS A 344 -19.75 32.66 -17.35
N HIS A 345 -18.95 31.62 -17.55
CA HIS A 345 -18.66 31.06 -18.87
C HIS A 345 -18.74 29.54 -18.77
N THR A 346 -19.44 28.89 -19.70
CA THR A 346 -19.65 27.44 -19.70
C THR A 346 -18.66 26.73 -20.61
N ILE A 347 -17.82 25.87 -20.03
CA ILE A 347 -16.90 25.01 -20.75
C ILE A 347 -17.53 23.61 -20.88
N SER A 348 -17.95 23.25 -22.09
CA SER A 348 -18.42 21.90 -22.40
C SER A 348 -17.21 20.96 -22.54
N VAL A 349 -17.10 19.99 -21.64
CA VAL A 349 -16.02 18.99 -21.64
C VAL A 349 -16.48 17.70 -22.30
N THR A 350 -15.64 17.13 -23.14
CA THR A 350 -15.87 15.81 -23.77
C THR A 350 -14.65 14.94 -23.58
N VAL A 351 -14.75 13.91 -22.73
CA VAL A 351 -13.65 12.96 -22.54
C VAL A 351 -13.71 11.87 -23.62
N LYS A 352 -12.74 11.94 -24.53
CA LYS A 352 -12.50 10.97 -25.59
C LYS A 352 -11.61 9.84 -25.05
N ALA A 353 -11.60 8.70 -25.73
CA ALA A 353 -10.77 7.57 -25.31
C ALA A 353 -10.26 6.79 -26.53
N ALA A 354 -8.93 6.62 -26.59
CA ALA A 354 -8.32 5.58 -27.39
C ALA A 354 -8.80 4.19 -26.90
N PRO A 355 -8.69 3.13 -27.72
CA PRO A 355 -9.32 1.86 -27.40
C PRO A 355 -8.74 1.21 -26.14
N TYR A 356 -9.59 0.59 -25.33
CA TYR A 356 -9.19 -0.14 -24.13
C TYR A 356 -9.94 -1.49 -24.02
N TRP A 357 -9.26 -2.54 -23.55
CA TRP A 357 -9.85 -3.88 -23.47
C TRP A 357 -10.97 -3.95 -22.42
N ILE A 358 -12.12 -4.50 -22.81
CA ILE A 358 -13.11 -5.11 -21.90
C ILE A 358 -12.74 -6.57 -21.68
N MET A 359 -12.45 -7.29 -22.77
CA MET A 359 -12.01 -8.68 -22.76
C MET A 359 -11.12 -8.95 -23.97
N ALA A 360 -9.81 -9.04 -23.72
CA ALA A 360 -8.84 -9.42 -24.73
C ALA A 360 -8.98 -10.91 -25.11
N PRO A 361 -8.69 -11.31 -26.36
CA PRO A 361 -8.74 -12.70 -26.80
C PRO A 361 -7.70 -13.55 -26.05
N ARG A 362 -7.98 -14.84 -25.91
CA ARG A 362 -7.14 -15.78 -25.15
C ARG A 362 -6.78 -17.00 -25.99
N ASN A 363 -5.61 -17.58 -25.72
CA ASN A 363 -5.18 -18.82 -26.37
C ASN A 363 -6.23 -19.93 -26.18
N LEU A 364 -6.49 -20.67 -27.26
CA LEU A 364 -7.51 -21.71 -27.32
C LEU A 364 -6.86 -23.00 -27.84
N VAL A 365 -7.11 -24.12 -27.17
CA VAL A 365 -6.68 -25.45 -27.61
C VAL A 365 -7.92 -26.25 -27.96
N LEU A 366 -7.94 -26.83 -29.16
CA LEU A 366 -9.05 -27.60 -29.72
C LEU A 366 -8.56 -28.93 -30.29
N SER A 367 -9.48 -29.86 -30.44
CA SER A 367 -9.30 -31.12 -31.16
C SER A 367 -9.82 -30.97 -32.61
N PRO A 368 -9.29 -31.69 -33.61
CA PRO A 368 -9.91 -31.70 -34.93
C PRO A 368 -11.38 -32.16 -34.84
N GLY A 369 -12.29 -31.43 -35.49
CA GLY A 369 -13.73 -31.64 -35.41
C GLY A 369 -14.43 -31.01 -34.20
N GLU A 370 -13.70 -30.33 -33.32
CA GLU A 370 -14.28 -29.54 -32.21
C GLU A 370 -14.73 -28.15 -32.71
N ASP A 371 -15.64 -27.54 -31.96
CA ASP A 371 -16.12 -26.17 -32.17
C ASP A 371 -15.55 -25.25 -31.08
N GLY A 372 -15.35 -23.96 -31.38
CA GLY A 372 -14.70 -23.03 -30.45
C GLY A 372 -15.01 -21.57 -30.74
N THR A 373 -14.67 -20.67 -29.82
CA THR A 373 -14.83 -19.22 -30.03
C THR A 373 -13.64 -18.44 -29.49
N LEU A 374 -13.30 -17.35 -30.19
CA LEU A 374 -12.25 -16.40 -29.83
C LEU A 374 -12.87 -15.00 -29.80
N ILE A 375 -13.13 -14.49 -28.60
CA ILE A 375 -13.87 -13.23 -28.38
C ILE A 375 -12.89 -12.10 -28.07
N CYS A 376 -13.06 -10.93 -28.71
CA CYS A 376 -12.26 -9.74 -28.49
C CYS A 376 -13.14 -8.49 -28.34
N ARG A 377 -13.26 -7.98 -27.11
CA ARG A 377 -14.07 -6.81 -26.78
C ARG A 377 -13.19 -5.64 -26.32
N ALA A 378 -13.29 -4.53 -27.04
CA ALA A 378 -12.73 -3.24 -26.64
C ALA A 378 -13.83 -2.18 -26.54
N ASN A 379 -13.62 -1.18 -25.70
CA ASN A 379 -14.39 0.07 -25.71
C ASN A 379 -13.48 1.25 -26.06
N GLY A 380 -14.08 2.42 -26.25
CA GLY A 380 -13.39 3.68 -26.55
C GLY A 380 -14.42 4.76 -26.88
N ASN A 381 -13.99 6.01 -27.03
CA ASN A 381 -14.84 7.12 -27.40
C ASN A 381 -14.16 7.98 -28.49
N PRO A 382 -14.57 7.88 -29.77
CA PRO A 382 -15.61 7.01 -30.32
C PRO A 382 -15.35 5.50 -30.17
N LYS A 383 -16.43 4.72 -30.28
CA LYS A 383 -16.38 3.25 -30.16
C LYS A 383 -15.44 2.64 -31.23
N PRO A 384 -14.50 1.75 -30.85
CA PRO A 384 -13.53 1.21 -31.79
C PRO A 384 -14.12 0.25 -32.83
N ARG A 385 -13.57 0.27 -34.04
CA ARG A 385 -13.72 -0.81 -35.03
C ARG A 385 -12.83 -1.98 -34.61
N ILE A 386 -13.41 -3.17 -34.48
CA ILE A 386 -12.66 -4.43 -34.38
C ILE A 386 -12.30 -4.89 -35.80
N SER A 387 -11.09 -5.39 -35.97
CA SER A 387 -10.60 -6.05 -37.17
C SER A 387 -9.67 -7.19 -36.77
N TRP A 388 -9.60 -8.25 -37.58
CA TRP A 388 -8.83 -9.45 -37.28
C TRP A 388 -7.70 -9.67 -38.28
N LEU A 389 -6.58 -10.18 -37.79
CA LEU A 389 -5.49 -10.70 -38.58
C LEU A 389 -5.25 -12.17 -38.19
N THR A 390 -4.57 -12.90 -39.05
CA THR A 390 -4.09 -14.26 -38.76
C THR A 390 -2.69 -14.44 -39.31
N ASN A 391 -1.78 -14.92 -38.45
CA ASN A 391 -0.33 -14.97 -38.67
C ASN A 391 0.25 -13.62 -39.18
N GLY A 392 -0.24 -12.50 -38.65
CA GLY A 392 0.17 -11.14 -39.01
C GLY A 392 -0.45 -10.59 -40.31
N VAL A 393 -1.26 -11.36 -41.03
CA VAL A 393 -1.91 -10.96 -42.29
C VAL A 393 -3.39 -10.60 -42.04
N PRO A 394 -3.92 -9.47 -42.54
CA PRO A 394 -5.34 -9.14 -42.42
C PRO A 394 -6.24 -10.27 -42.92
N ILE A 395 -7.24 -10.65 -42.13
CA ILE A 395 -8.01 -11.88 -42.37
C ILE A 395 -8.80 -11.85 -43.69
N GLU A 396 -9.08 -10.66 -44.21
CA GLU A 396 -9.73 -10.38 -45.50
C GLU A 396 -8.90 -10.84 -46.72
N ILE A 397 -7.58 -11.00 -46.56
CA ILE A 397 -6.63 -11.43 -47.61
C ILE A 397 -5.75 -12.62 -47.19
N ALA A 398 -6.01 -13.19 -46.01
CA ALA A 398 -5.31 -14.37 -45.51
C ALA A 398 -5.87 -15.66 -46.16
N PRO A 399 -5.17 -16.80 -46.07
CA PRO A 399 -5.71 -18.09 -46.48
C PRO A 399 -7.05 -18.37 -45.80
N ASP A 400 -8.05 -18.74 -46.60
CA ASP A 400 -9.36 -19.10 -46.11
C ASP A 400 -9.32 -20.42 -45.30
N ASP A 401 -10.18 -20.50 -44.30
CA ASP A 401 -10.41 -21.73 -43.54
C ASP A 401 -11.91 -21.95 -43.40
N PRO A 402 -12.50 -22.94 -44.11
CA PRO A 402 -13.93 -23.27 -44.02
C PRO A 402 -14.43 -23.57 -42.60
N SER A 403 -13.52 -23.83 -41.65
CA SER A 403 -13.83 -24.04 -40.24
C SER A 403 -13.96 -22.73 -39.44
N ARG A 404 -13.87 -21.54 -40.06
CA ARG A 404 -13.74 -20.24 -39.39
C ARG A 404 -14.73 -19.19 -39.93
N ARG A 405 -15.68 -18.77 -39.09
CA ARG A 405 -16.60 -17.62 -39.33
C ARG A 405 -16.20 -16.44 -38.45
N ILE A 406 -16.29 -15.22 -38.98
CA ILE A 406 -16.15 -13.98 -38.21
C ILE A 406 -17.55 -13.43 -37.92
N ASP A 407 -17.78 -12.99 -36.69
CA ASP A 407 -19.00 -12.33 -36.23
C ASP A 407 -18.62 -11.08 -35.41
N GLY A 408 -18.19 -10.04 -36.11
CA GLY A 408 -17.77 -8.75 -35.54
C GLY A 408 -16.64 -8.85 -34.52
N ASP A 409 -17.00 -8.86 -33.23
CA ASP A 409 -16.08 -8.92 -32.10
C ASP A 409 -15.55 -10.33 -31.79
N THR A 410 -16.07 -11.34 -32.48
CA THR A 410 -15.82 -12.76 -32.20
C THR A 410 -15.44 -13.53 -33.46
N ILE A 411 -14.47 -14.44 -33.38
CA ILE A 411 -14.30 -15.53 -34.35
C ILE A 411 -14.97 -16.79 -33.79
N ILE A 412 -15.82 -17.40 -34.61
CA ILE A 412 -16.50 -18.67 -34.33
C ILE A 412 -15.83 -19.75 -35.18
N PHE A 413 -15.41 -20.82 -34.53
CA PHE A 413 -14.81 -21.99 -35.16
C PHE A 413 -15.78 -23.16 -35.12
N THR A 414 -15.94 -23.86 -36.25
CA THR A 414 -16.82 -25.02 -36.38
C THR A 414 -16.11 -26.15 -37.13
N ASN A 415 -16.12 -27.37 -36.59
CA ASN A 415 -15.46 -28.54 -37.18
C ASN A 415 -13.99 -28.26 -37.57
N VAL A 416 -13.17 -27.81 -36.60
CA VAL A 416 -11.80 -27.35 -36.89
C VAL A 416 -10.90 -28.44 -37.44
N GLN A 417 -9.90 -28.04 -38.22
CA GLN A 417 -8.88 -28.94 -38.77
C GLN A 417 -7.49 -28.47 -38.32
N GLU A 418 -6.45 -29.27 -38.50
CA GLU A 418 -5.09 -28.88 -38.10
C GLU A 418 -4.65 -27.54 -38.72
N ARG A 419 -5.06 -27.28 -39.97
CA ARG A 419 -4.88 -26.00 -40.70
C ARG A 419 -5.54 -24.77 -40.04
N SER A 420 -6.51 -24.96 -39.15
CA SER A 420 -7.15 -23.87 -38.40
C SER A 420 -6.20 -23.28 -37.34
N SER A 421 -5.10 -23.99 -37.03
CA SER A 421 -4.06 -23.56 -36.09
C SER A 421 -3.32 -22.33 -36.62
N ALA A 422 -3.47 -21.21 -35.95
CA ALA A 422 -2.79 -19.96 -36.29
C ALA A 422 -2.74 -19.00 -35.09
N VAL A 423 -1.79 -18.06 -35.13
CA VAL A 423 -1.83 -16.90 -34.23
C VAL A 423 -2.86 -15.93 -34.81
N TYR A 424 -4.00 -15.77 -34.15
CA TYR A 424 -4.96 -14.74 -34.49
C TYR A 424 -4.60 -13.44 -33.76
N GLN A 425 -4.75 -12.31 -34.42
CA GLN A 425 -4.59 -11.00 -33.78
C GLN A 425 -5.88 -10.20 -33.86
N CYS A 426 -6.31 -9.66 -32.72
CA CYS A 426 -7.39 -8.70 -32.68
C CYS A 426 -6.83 -7.29 -32.67
N ASN A 427 -7.22 -6.47 -33.65
CA ASN A 427 -6.89 -5.05 -33.75
C ASN A 427 -8.17 -4.23 -33.51
N ALA A 428 -8.23 -3.51 -32.38
CA ALA A 428 -9.33 -2.62 -32.03
C ALA A 428 -8.87 -1.17 -32.22
N SER A 429 -9.49 -0.41 -33.12
CA SER A 429 -8.98 0.91 -33.58
C SER A 429 -10.04 2.02 -33.61
N ASN A 430 -9.64 3.25 -33.27
CA ASN A 430 -10.38 4.49 -33.51
C ASN A 430 -9.39 5.64 -33.88
N GLU A 431 -9.89 6.86 -34.05
CA GLU A 431 -9.08 8.02 -34.46
C GLU A 431 -7.98 8.42 -33.44
N TYR A 432 -8.14 8.06 -32.16
CA TYR A 432 -7.19 8.39 -31.09
C TYR A 432 -6.15 7.28 -30.83
N GLY A 433 -6.34 6.09 -31.40
CA GLY A 433 -5.37 5.00 -31.29
C GLY A 433 -5.93 3.62 -31.63
N TYR A 434 -5.14 2.59 -31.36
CA TYR A 434 -5.52 1.20 -31.53
C TYR A 434 -4.91 0.35 -30.40
N LEU A 435 -5.46 -0.83 -30.19
CA LEU A 435 -4.86 -1.93 -29.44
C LEU A 435 -4.73 -3.16 -30.32
N LEU A 436 -3.69 -3.95 -30.06
CA LEU A 436 -3.41 -5.20 -30.75
C LEU A 436 -3.10 -6.29 -29.72
N GLU A 437 -3.83 -7.41 -29.76
CA GLU A 437 -3.55 -8.58 -28.92
C GLU A 437 -3.33 -9.83 -29.78
N ASN A 438 -2.35 -10.65 -29.42
CA ASN A 438 -2.09 -11.94 -30.06
C ASN A 438 -2.73 -13.07 -29.25
N ALA A 439 -3.48 -13.96 -29.91
CA ALA A 439 -4.05 -15.17 -29.30
C ALA A 439 -3.89 -16.38 -30.23
N PHE A 440 -3.26 -17.44 -29.72
CA PHE A 440 -3.01 -18.67 -30.48
C PHE A 440 -4.19 -19.63 -30.39
N VAL A 441 -4.73 -20.04 -31.56
CA VAL A 441 -5.61 -21.21 -31.66
C VAL A 441 -4.74 -22.39 -32.08
N ASN A 442 -4.73 -23.45 -31.28
CA ASN A 442 -3.93 -24.65 -31.48
C ASN A 442 -4.84 -25.87 -31.64
N VAL A 443 -4.86 -26.48 -32.83
CA VAL A 443 -5.61 -27.71 -33.06
C VAL A 443 -4.67 -28.90 -32.92
N LEU A 444 -4.86 -29.69 -31.86
CA LEU A 444 -4.00 -30.84 -31.53
C LEU A 444 -4.66 -32.16 -31.91
N ALA A 445 -3.96 -32.95 -32.74
CA ALA A 445 -4.33 -34.30 -33.11
C ALA A 445 -3.37 -35.29 -32.44
N GLU A 446 -3.80 -35.93 -31.35
CA GLU A 446 -2.99 -36.86 -30.57
C GLU A 446 -3.67 -38.21 -30.46
N LEU A 447 -2.96 -39.27 -30.85
CA LEU A 447 -3.39 -40.65 -30.69
C LEU A 447 -3.61 -40.98 -29.20
N PRO A 448 -4.53 -41.90 -28.85
CA PRO A 448 -4.68 -42.34 -27.49
C PRO A 448 -3.38 -42.97 -26.98
N ARG A 449 -2.97 -42.58 -25.78
CA ARG A 449 -1.85 -43.16 -25.04
C ARG A 449 -2.35 -43.51 -23.64
N ILE A 450 -2.03 -44.69 -23.15
CA ILE A 450 -2.30 -45.07 -21.75
C ILE A 450 -1.03 -44.74 -20.96
N LEU A 451 -1.22 -43.99 -19.86
CA LEU A 451 -0.16 -43.48 -18.99
C LEU A 451 0.11 -44.43 -17.82
N THR A 452 -0.85 -45.27 -17.42
CA THR A 452 -0.61 -46.34 -16.45
C THR A 452 0.44 -47.30 -17.00
N SER A 453 1.46 -47.61 -16.20
CA SER A 453 2.44 -48.66 -16.52
C SER A 453 1.78 -50.04 -16.61
N ALA A 454 2.34 -50.93 -17.43
CA ALA A 454 1.83 -52.28 -17.61
C ALA A 454 2.22 -53.21 -16.44
N ASN A 455 1.61 -53.00 -15.27
CA ASN A 455 1.66 -53.95 -14.16
C ASN A 455 0.71 -55.12 -14.48
N THR A 456 1.28 -56.29 -14.78
CA THR A 456 0.55 -57.46 -15.27
C THR A 456 -0.33 -58.15 -14.24
N LEU A 457 -0.17 -57.85 -12.94
CA LEU A 457 -0.88 -58.48 -11.84
C LEU A 457 -1.35 -57.44 -10.81
N TYR A 458 -2.62 -57.53 -10.44
CA TYR A 458 -3.26 -56.79 -9.35
C TYR A 458 -3.94 -57.81 -8.42
N GLN A 459 -3.70 -57.70 -7.12
CA GLN A 459 -4.23 -58.66 -6.13
C GLN A 459 -5.13 -57.92 -5.13
N VAL A 460 -6.28 -58.51 -4.81
CA VAL A 460 -7.26 -57.95 -3.86
C VAL A 460 -7.82 -59.07 -2.98
N ILE A 461 -8.36 -58.72 -1.82
CA ILE A 461 -8.97 -59.64 -0.88
C ILE A 461 -10.48 -59.71 -1.12
N ALA A 462 -11.06 -60.90 -1.07
CA ALA A 462 -12.48 -61.11 -1.38
C ALA A 462 -13.42 -60.23 -0.52
N ASN A 463 -14.44 -59.66 -1.16
CA ASN A 463 -15.40 -58.68 -0.62
C ASN A 463 -14.85 -57.26 -0.37
N ARG A 464 -13.65 -56.92 -0.86
CA ARG A 464 -13.17 -55.53 -0.96
C ARG A 464 -13.44 -54.95 -2.36
N PRO A 465 -13.53 -53.62 -2.52
CA PRO A 465 -13.50 -53.01 -3.85
C PRO A 465 -12.12 -53.19 -4.50
N ALA A 466 -12.09 -53.33 -5.82
CA ALA A 466 -10.86 -53.43 -6.62
C ALA A 466 -10.81 -52.30 -7.65
N PHE A 467 -9.67 -51.62 -7.76
CA PHE A 467 -9.48 -50.46 -8.64
C PHE A 467 -8.39 -50.75 -9.67
N LEU A 468 -8.76 -50.87 -10.94
CA LEU A 468 -7.86 -51.15 -12.05
C LEU A 468 -7.61 -49.86 -12.84
N ASP A 469 -6.41 -49.28 -12.70
CA ASP A 469 -6.09 -47.95 -13.25
C ASP A 469 -5.86 -47.98 -14.77
N CYS A 470 -6.48 -47.05 -15.49
CA CYS A 470 -6.19 -46.79 -16.91
C CYS A 470 -6.19 -45.29 -17.23
N ALA A 471 -5.28 -44.56 -16.58
CA ALA A 471 -5.03 -43.15 -16.88
C ALA A 471 -4.59 -42.99 -18.34
N PHE A 472 -5.09 -41.96 -19.03
CA PHE A 472 -4.96 -41.84 -20.48
C PHE A 472 -4.76 -40.40 -20.97
N PHE A 473 -4.27 -40.26 -22.19
CA PHE A 473 -4.05 -39.00 -22.90
C PHE A 473 -4.41 -39.13 -24.38
N GLY A 474 -4.87 -38.06 -25.02
CA GLY A 474 -5.16 -38.01 -26.45
C GLY A 474 -5.99 -36.78 -26.81
N SER A 475 -6.04 -36.43 -28.10
CA SER A 475 -6.79 -35.26 -28.60
C SER A 475 -7.40 -35.59 -29.99
N PRO A 476 -8.73 -35.73 -30.13
CA PRO A 476 -9.77 -35.56 -29.11
C PRO A 476 -9.62 -36.50 -27.91
N LEU A 477 -10.19 -36.10 -26.78
CA LEU A 477 -10.19 -36.88 -25.53
C LEU A 477 -10.68 -38.33 -25.80
N PRO A 478 -9.88 -39.36 -25.50
CA PRO A 478 -10.29 -40.74 -25.72
C PRO A 478 -11.49 -41.17 -24.88
N THR A 479 -12.39 -41.96 -25.46
CA THR A 479 -13.36 -42.77 -24.74
C THR A 479 -12.67 -44.01 -24.18
N ILE A 480 -13.00 -44.39 -22.94
CA ILE A 480 -12.45 -45.59 -22.28
C ILE A 480 -13.50 -46.70 -22.27
N GLU A 481 -13.12 -47.86 -22.80
CA GLU A 481 -13.89 -49.11 -22.77
C GLU A 481 -13.09 -50.15 -21.96
N TRP A 482 -13.75 -50.92 -21.10
CA TRP A 482 -13.12 -52.02 -20.34
C TRP A 482 -13.73 -53.37 -20.75
N PHE A 483 -12.89 -54.41 -20.80
CA PHE A 483 -13.27 -55.76 -21.23
C PHE A 483 -12.72 -56.80 -20.23
N LYS A 484 -13.44 -57.91 -20.01
CA LYS A 484 -12.97 -59.05 -19.20
C LYS A 484 -12.71 -60.27 -20.08
N GLY A 485 -11.45 -60.70 -20.16
CA GLY A 485 -11.01 -61.85 -20.94
C GLY A 485 -11.00 -61.62 -22.46
N ALA A 486 -10.25 -62.46 -23.18
CA ALA A 486 -9.94 -62.29 -24.61
C ALA A 486 -11.12 -62.42 -25.60
N LYS A 487 -12.36 -62.56 -25.10
CA LYS A 487 -13.62 -62.61 -25.88
C LYS A 487 -14.78 -61.89 -25.18
N GLY A 488 -14.53 -61.09 -24.15
CA GLY A 488 -15.57 -60.39 -23.41
C GLY A 488 -16.25 -59.28 -24.23
N SER A 489 -17.50 -58.97 -23.89
CA SER A 489 -18.13 -57.71 -24.23
C SER A 489 -17.52 -56.56 -23.42
N ALA A 490 -17.82 -55.31 -23.81
CA ALA A 490 -17.51 -54.15 -22.98
C ALA A 490 -18.33 -54.21 -21.67
N LEU A 491 -17.70 -53.83 -20.56
CA LEU A 491 -18.28 -53.87 -19.22
C LEU A 491 -19.13 -52.61 -18.98
N HIS A 492 -20.45 -52.79 -18.94
CA HIS A 492 -21.45 -51.71 -18.82
C HIS A 492 -22.63 -52.09 -17.89
N GLU A 493 -22.41 -52.95 -16.90
CA GLU A 493 -23.44 -53.49 -15.99
C GLU A 493 -23.21 -53.00 -14.54
N ASP A 494 -24.26 -53.01 -13.72
CA ASP A 494 -24.32 -52.42 -12.35
C ASP A 494 -23.27 -52.93 -11.32
N ILE A 495 -22.44 -53.91 -11.71
CA ILE A 495 -21.36 -54.52 -10.91
C ILE A 495 -20.01 -53.83 -11.18
N TYR A 496 -19.95 -52.90 -12.14
CA TYR A 496 -18.73 -52.24 -12.61
C TYR A 496 -18.93 -50.72 -12.74
N VAL A 497 -17.99 -49.93 -12.22
CA VAL A 497 -18.01 -48.46 -12.32
C VAL A 497 -16.75 -47.99 -13.04
N VAL A 498 -16.90 -47.21 -14.11
CA VAL A 498 -15.75 -46.57 -14.81
C VAL A 498 -15.73 -45.09 -14.44
N HIS A 499 -14.66 -44.63 -13.82
CA HIS A 499 -14.48 -43.24 -13.40
C HIS A 499 -14.00 -42.34 -14.56
N GLU A 500 -14.16 -41.03 -14.44
CA GLU A 500 -13.75 -40.04 -15.47
C GLU A 500 -12.24 -40.09 -15.82
N ASN A 501 -11.40 -40.60 -14.92
CA ASN A 501 -9.96 -40.80 -15.14
C ASN A 501 -9.60 -42.09 -15.90
N GLY A 502 -10.59 -42.93 -16.25
CA GLY A 502 -10.43 -44.20 -16.95
C GLY A 502 -10.28 -45.43 -16.04
N THR A 503 -10.22 -45.27 -14.72
CA THR A 503 -10.10 -46.38 -13.75
C THR A 503 -11.40 -47.17 -13.66
N LEU A 504 -11.30 -48.50 -13.62
CA LEU A 504 -12.41 -49.42 -13.38
C LEU A 504 -12.46 -49.83 -11.90
N GLU A 505 -13.53 -49.47 -11.22
CA GLU A 505 -13.90 -50.00 -9.91
C GLU A 505 -14.79 -51.23 -10.07
N ILE A 506 -14.47 -52.28 -9.31
CA ILE A 506 -15.34 -53.42 -9.02
C ILE A 506 -15.73 -53.27 -7.53
N PRO A 507 -16.93 -52.77 -7.17
CA PRO A 507 -17.23 -52.38 -5.79
C PRO A 507 -17.17 -53.52 -4.76
N VAL A 508 -17.40 -54.77 -5.19
CA VAL A 508 -17.29 -55.97 -4.34
C VAL A 508 -16.63 -57.10 -5.13
N ALA A 509 -15.33 -57.33 -4.92
CA ALA A 509 -14.58 -58.37 -5.62
C ALA A 509 -14.89 -59.78 -5.07
N GLN A 510 -15.58 -60.60 -5.87
CA GLN A 510 -15.87 -62.01 -5.62
C GLN A 510 -14.94 -62.94 -6.42
N LYS A 511 -14.73 -64.19 -5.99
CA LYS A 511 -13.73 -65.10 -6.60
C LYS A 511 -13.87 -65.26 -8.13
N ASP A 512 -15.08 -65.16 -8.67
CA ASP A 512 -15.39 -65.22 -10.10
C ASP A 512 -15.06 -63.93 -10.87
N ASN A 513 -14.83 -62.79 -10.21
CA ASN A 513 -14.25 -61.60 -10.83
C ASN A 513 -12.78 -61.82 -11.26
N THR A 514 -12.08 -62.82 -10.71
CA THR A 514 -10.70 -63.20 -11.11
C THR A 514 -10.55 -63.33 -12.63
N GLY A 515 -9.45 -62.81 -13.18
CA GLY A 515 -9.13 -62.91 -14.61
C GLY A 515 -8.43 -61.69 -15.19
N THR A 516 -8.08 -61.74 -16.48
CA THR A 516 -7.45 -60.60 -17.17
C THR A 516 -8.50 -59.58 -17.62
N TYR A 517 -8.30 -58.32 -17.25
CA TYR A 517 -9.05 -57.17 -17.71
C TYR A 517 -8.20 -56.37 -18.71
N THR A 518 -8.85 -55.84 -19.74
CA THR A 518 -8.23 -54.99 -20.77
C THR A 518 -8.94 -53.64 -20.79
N CYS A 519 -8.20 -52.56 -20.57
CA CYS A 519 -8.71 -51.22 -20.86
C CYS A 519 -8.32 -50.81 -22.28
N VAL A 520 -9.21 -50.05 -22.92
CA VAL A 520 -9.07 -49.59 -24.30
C VAL A 520 -9.38 -48.10 -24.35
N ALA A 521 -8.36 -47.30 -24.64
CA ALA A 521 -8.49 -45.87 -24.90
C ALA A 521 -8.64 -45.66 -26.42
N ARG A 522 -9.81 -45.19 -26.87
CA ARG A 522 -10.15 -44.98 -28.29
C ARG A 522 -10.46 -43.51 -28.55
N ASN A 523 -9.90 -42.95 -29.61
CA ASN A 523 -10.43 -41.71 -30.20
C ASN A 523 -10.52 -41.86 -31.73
N LYS A 524 -10.92 -40.82 -32.44
CA LYS A 524 -11.11 -40.88 -33.90
C LYS A 524 -9.81 -41.08 -34.71
N LEU A 525 -8.64 -40.99 -34.07
CA LEU A 525 -7.33 -41.17 -34.71
C LEU A 525 -6.79 -42.60 -34.51
N GLY A 526 -7.21 -43.31 -33.45
CA GLY A 526 -6.73 -44.65 -33.18
C GLY A 526 -7.15 -45.22 -31.82
N MET A 527 -6.37 -46.20 -31.35
CA MET A 527 -6.67 -47.01 -30.17
C MET A 527 -5.36 -47.39 -29.46
N ALA A 528 -5.33 -47.24 -28.14
CA ALA A 528 -4.36 -47.88 -27.24
C ALA A 528 -5.06 -48.87 -26.32
N LYS A 529 -4.34 -49.87 -25.82
CA LYS A 529 -4.83 -50.82 -24.82
C LYS A 529 -3.77 -51.15 -23.77
N ASN A 530 -4.20 -51.48 -22.56
CA ASN A 530 -3.36 -52.02 -21.48
C ASN A 530 -4.09 -53.19 -20.81
N GLU A 531 -3.36 -54.13 -20.22
CA GLU A 531 -3.88 -55.39 -19.69
C GLU A 531 -3.37 -55.66 -18.28
N VAL A 532 -4.28 -56.06 -17.38
CA VAL A 532 -4.00 -56.33 -15.96
C VAL A 532 -4.72 -57.62 -15.54
N HIS A 533 -4.02 -58.52 -14.85
CA HIS A 533 -4.61 -59.74 -14.31
C HIS A 533 -5.07 -59.51 -12.86
N LEU A 534 -6.36 -59.67 -12.61
CA LEU A 534 -6.96 -59.57 -11.27
C LEU A 534 -6.95 -60.95 -10.60
N GLU A 535 -6.23 -61.09 -9.48
CA GLU A 535 -6.33 -62.23 -8.57
C GLU A 535 -7.07 -61.86 -7.29
N ILE A 536 -7.95 -62.76 -6.82
CA ILE A 536 -8.74 -62.55 -5.59
C ILE A 536 -8.34 -63.57 -4.54
N LYS A 537 -7.76 -63.08 -3.44
CA LYS A 537 -7.18 -63.85 -2.34
C LYS A 537 -8.17 -64.07 -1.21
N ASP A 538 -7.92 -65.12 -0.42
CA ASP A 538 -8.75 -65.45 0.75
C ASP A 538 -8.45 -64.48 1.91
N PRO A 539 -9.47 -63.94 2.61
CA PRO A 539 -9.26 -62.99 3.70
C PRO A 539 -8.61 -63.66 4.91
N THR A 540 -7.66 -62.94 5.52
CA THR A 540 -7.04 -63.30 6.79
C THR A 540 -8.06 -63.27 7.92
N ARG A 541 -7.95 -64.20 8.87
CA ARG A 541 -8.87 -64.37 10.01
C ARG A 541 -8.13 -64.83 11.25
N ILE A 542 -8.48 -64.27 12.40
CA ILE A 542 -8.03 -64.76 13.70
C ILE A 542 -8.92 -65.97 14.07
N ILE A 543 -8.29 -67.08 14.46
CA ILE A 543 -8.91 -68.38 14.75
C ILE A 543 -8.85 -68.76 16.23
N LYS A 544 -7.97 -68.13 17.01
CA LYS A 544 -8.09 -67.98 18.46
C LYS A 544 -7.70 -66.54 18.80
N GLN A 545 -8.52 -65.86 19.59
CA GLN A 545 -8.32 -64.50 20.05
C GLN A 545 -7.83 -64.47 21.50
N PRO A 546 -7.24 -63.38 21.99
CA PRO A 546 -6.90 -63.23 23.40
C PRO A 546 -8.14 -63.28 24.31
N GLU A 547 -7.93 -63.61 25.58
CA GLU A 547 -8.96 -63.79 26.60
C GLU A 547 -8.80 -62.74 27.73
N TYR A 548 -9.89 -62.39 28.40
CA TYR A 548 -9.94 -61.34 29.45
C TYR A 548 -9.24 -61.77 30.74
N ALA A 549 -8.61 -60.83 31.45
CA ALA A 549 -7.94 -61.10 32.72
C ALA A 549 -8.13 -59.96 33.75
N VAL A 550 -8.22 -60.33 35.03
CA VAL A 550 -8.22 -59.41 36.17
C VAL A 550 -7.10 -59.81 37.12
N VAL A 551 -6.27 -58.85 37.55
CA VAL A 551 -5.14 -59.12 38.44
C VAL A 551 -4.95 -58.02 39.48
N GLN A 552 -4.27 -58.28 40.59
CA GLN A 552 -3.82 -57.22 41.50
C GLN A 552 -2.53 -56.58 40.96
N ARG A 553 -2.35 -55.28 41.20
CA ARG A 553 -1.16 -54.49 40.86
C ARG A 553 0.13 -55.23 41.25
N GLY A 554 0.98 -55.55 40.27
CA GLY A 554 2.22 -56.32 40.40
C GLY A 554 2.18 -57.79 39.91
N SER A 555 1.14 -58.19 39.17
CA SER A 555 0.92 -59.60 38.76
C SER A 555 1.34 -59.91 37.32
N THR A 556 1.65 -61.18 37.00
CA THR A 556 1.98 -61.60 35.62
C THR A 556 0.76 -62.17 34.89
N VAL A 557 0.58 -61.79 33.61
CA VAL A 557 -0.51 -62.24 32.72
C VAL A 557 0.00 -62.64 31.33
N SER A 558 -0.78 -63.41 30.57
CA SER A 558 -0.42 -63.93 29.25
C SER A 558 -1.64 -64.02 28.32
N PHE A 559 -1.43 -63.64 27.05
CA PHE A 559 -2.43 -63.60 25.98
C PHE A 559 -2.00 -64.48 24.79
N GLU A 560 -2.97 -64.96 24.00
CA GLU A 560 -2.75 -65.87 22.86
C GLU A 560 -3.58 -65.40 21.65
N CYS A 561 -3.00 -65.42 20.45
CA CYS A 561 -3.67 -65.04 19.21
C CYS A 561 -3.14 -65.84 18.01
N LYS A 562 -4.01 -66.64 17.40
CA LYS A 562 -3.69 -67.55 16.28
C LYS A 562 -4.45 -67.17 15.02
N VAL A 563 -3.82 -67.34 13.85
CA VAL A 563 -4.26 -66.76 12.57
C VAL A 563 -4.38 -67.82 11.47
N LYS A 564 -5.31 -67.60 10.53
CA LYS A 564 -5.41 -68.27 9.23
C LYS A 564 -5.44 -67.23 8.11
N HIS A 565 -4.76 -67.50 6.99
CA HIS A 565 -4.62 -66.62 5.83
C HIS A 565 -4.54 -67.42 4.52
N ASP A 566 -4.61 -66.73 3.37
CA ASP A 566 -4.30 -67.31 2.05
C ASP A 566 -2.84 -67.81 2.01
N HIS A 567 -2.66 -69.08 1.65
CA HIS A 567 -1.36 -69.76 1.56
C HIS A 567 -0.37 -69.16 0.55
N THR A 568 -0.80 -68.25 -0.33
CA THR A 568 0.09 -67.52 -1.26
C THR A 568 0.59 -66.19 -0.69
N LEU A 569 0.15 -65.81 0.52
CA LEU A 569 0.58 -64.63 1.26
C LEU A 569 1.44 -65.03 2.46
N ILE A 570 2.14 -64.06 3.05
CA ILE A 570 2.90 -64.23 4.30
C ILE A 570 2.21 -63.39 5.37
N ALA A 571 1.70 -64.01 6.44
CA ALA A 571 1.21 -63.30 7.61
C ALA A 571 2.32 -63.03 8.62
N THR A 572 2.30 -61.83 9.20
CA THR A 572 3.00 -61.49 10.44
C THR A 572 1.97 -61.21 11.53
N VAL A 573 2.28 -61.61 12.77
CA VAL A 573 1.49 -61.25 13.96
C VAL A 573 2.32 -60.29 14.78
N SER A 574 1.77 -59.09 15.00
CA SER A 574 2.23 -58.15 16.00
C SER A 574 1.19 -58.04 17.11
N TRP A 575 1.59 -57.43 18.23
CA TRP A 575 0.70 -57.04 19.30
C TRP A 575 0.80 -55.53 19.49
N LEU A 576 -0.31 -54.94 19.91
CA LEU A 576 -0.49 -53.53 20.22
C LEU A 576 -1.11 -53.42 21.62
N LYS A 577 -0.79 -52.34 22.34
CA LYS A 577 -1.49 -51.96 23.57
C LYS A 577 -2.28 -50.67 23.29
N ASP A 578 -3.58 -50.69 23.55
CA ASP A 578 -4.49 -49.58 23.32
C ASP A 578 -4.40 -49.00 21.89
N ASN A 579 -4.14 -49.90 20.93
CA ASN A 579 -3.89 -49.65 19.50
C ASN A 579 -2.59 -48.89 19.16
N GLY A 580 -1.71 -48.64 20.12
CA GLY A 580 -0.31 -48.22 19.93
C GLY A 580 0.67 -49.39 19.95
N GLU A 581 1.94 -49.14 19.60
CA GLU A 581 3.02 -50.14 19.77
C GLU A 581 3.10 -50.60 21.23
N LEU A 582 3.53 -51.84 21.48
CA LEU A 582 3.79 -52.29 22.85
C LEU A 582 4.87 -51.42 23.51
N PRO A 583 4.79 -51.17 24.83
CA PRO A 583 5.89 -50.60 25.59
C PRO A 583 7.20 -51.34 25.33
N ASN A 584 8.27 -50.60 25.00
CA ASN A 584 9.62 -51.16 24.85
C ASN A 584 10.23 -51.42 26.24
N ASP A 585 9.72 -52.46 26.87
CA ASP A 585 9.92 -52.85 28.27
C ASP A 585 10.15 -54.38 28.32
N GLU A 586 11.19 -54.83 29.03
CA GLU A 586 11.54 -56.25 29.11
C GLU A 586 10.44 -57.11 29.78
N ARG A 587 9.49 -56.48 30.49
CA ARG A 587 8.28 -57.14 31.00
C ARG A 587 7.33 -57.65 29.90
N PHE A 588 7.42 -57.10 28.68
CA PHE A 588 6.53 -57.41 27.55
C PHE A 588 7.18 -58.38 26.57
N THR A 589 7.02 -59.68 26.79
CA THR A 589 7.62 -60.72 25.94
C THR A 589 6.64 -61.21 24.87
N VAL A 590 6.91 -60.92 23.59
CA VAL A 590 6.17 -61.47 22.43
C VAL A 590 6.88 -62.71 21.88
N ASN A 591 6.14 -63.80 21.69
CA ASN A 591 6.63 -65.04 21.08
C ASN A 591 5.59 -65.59 20.10
N LYS A 592 5.75 -65.27 18.81
CA LYS A 592 4.88 -65.67 17.68
C LYS A 592 3.40 -65.33 17.86
N ASP A 593 2.66 -66.24 18.50
CA ASP A 593 1.23 -66.21 18.76
C ASP A 593 0.89 -65.86 20.21
N HIS A 594 1.88 -65.56 21.06
CA HIS A 594 1.70 -65.18 22.46
C HIS A 594 2.31 -63.82 22.82
N LEU A 595 1.69 -63.14 23.78
CA LEU A 595 2.22 -61.96 24.50
C LEU A 595 2.15 -62.24 26.01
N VAL A 596 3.26 -62.11 26.72
CA VAL A 596 3.33 -62.19 28.19
C VAL A 596 3.67 -60.80 28.74
N VAL A 597 2.98 -60.38 29.79
CA VAL A 597 3.22 -59.13 30.52
C VAL A 597 3.47 -59.45 31.98
N THR A 598 4.69 -59.23 32.48
CA THR A 598 5.04 -59.44 33.89
C THR A 598 4.82 -58.18 34.72
N ASP A 599 4.60 -58.33 36.02
CA ASP A 599 4.54 -57.23 37.01
C ASP A 599 3.55 -56.10 36.61
N ALA A 600 2.31 -56.47 36.31
CA ALA A 600 1.30 -55.62 35.69
C ALA A 600 0.72 -54.57 36.65
N THR A 601 0.83 -53.32 36.24
CA THR A 601 0.22 -52.12 36.81
C THR A 601 -1.14 -51.83 36.16
N ASP A 602 -1.94 -50.96 36.75
CA ASP A 602 -3.17 -50.42 36.14
C ASP A 602 -2.89 -49.65 34.83
N SER A 603 -1.67 -49.13 34.62
CA SER A 603 -1.22 -48.63 33.32
C SER A 603 -0.82 -49.73 32.31
N ASP A 604 -0.56 -50.96 32.78
CA ASP A 604 -0.54 -52.15 31.93
C ASP A 604 -1.97 -52.67 31.67
N GLY A 605 -2.92 -52.38 32.57
CA GLY A 605 -4.35 -52.44 32.30
C GLY A 605 -4.75 -51.70 31.01
N GLY A 606 -5.80 -52.18 30.33
CA GLY A 606 -6.20 -51.68 29.00
C GLY A 606 -6.34 -52.80 27.97
N THR A 607 -6.40 -52.42 26.70
CA THR A 607 -6.81 -53.29 25.58
C THR A 607 -5.60 -53.82 24.81
N TYR A 608 -5.32 -55.11 24.97
CA TYR A 608 -4.29 -55.82 24.22
C TYR A 608 -4.85 -56.36 22.90
N THR A 609 -4.41 -55.76 21.80
CA THR A 609 -4.87 -56.06 20.44
C THR A 609 -3.78 -56.81 19.69
N CYS A 610 -4.01 -58.08 19.33
CA CYS A 610 -3.18 -58.72 18.31
C CYS A 610 -3.59 -58.20 16.92
N VAL A 611 -2.60 -57.96 16.06
CA VAL A 611 -2.79 -57.55 14.66
C VAL A 611 -2.09 -58.54 13.76
N ALA A 612 -2.84 -59.09 12.81
CA ALA A 612 -2.36 -60.03 11.81
C ALA A 612 -2.38 -59.35 10.44
N ASN A 613 -1.19 -59.07 9.90
CA ASN A 613 -1.01 -58.39 8.62
C ASN A 613 -0.47 -59.35 7.57
N THR A 614 -1.03 -59.27 6.36
CA THR A 614 -0.41 -59.78 5.13
C THR A 614 0.05 -58.62 4.25
N THR A 615 0.47 -58.90 3.01
CA THR A 615 0.73 -57.87 2.00
C THR A 615 -0.54 -57.26 1.40
N LEU A 616 -1.74 -57.76 1.73
CA LEU A 616 -3.02 -57.33 1.12
C LEU A 616 -4.15 -57.02 2.12
N ASP A 617 -4.10 -57.55 3.35
CA ASP A 617 -5.06 -57.24 4.41
C ASP A 617 -4.44 -57.22 5.82
N ALA A 618 -5.23 -56.64 6.73
CA ALA A 618 -4.98 -56.58 8.16
C ALA A 618 -6.27 -57.00 8.89
N VAL A 619 -6.14 -57.81 9.93
CA VAL A 619 -7.23 -58.11 10.88
C VAL A 619 -6.71 -58.08 12.31
N SER A 620 -7.56 -57.73 13.26
CA SER A 620 -7.20 -57.61 14.67
C SER A 620 -8.26 -58.22 15.59
N ALA A 621 -7.83 -58.63 16.79
CA ALA A 621 -8.70 -59.06 17.87
C ALA A 621 -8.09 -58.66 19.21
N SER A 622 -8.96 -58.38 20.19
CA SER A 622 -8.57 -57.66 21.40
C SER A 622 -9.13 -58.30 22.66
N ALA A 623 -8.39 -58.21 23.76
CA ALA A 623 -8.86 -58.51 25.11
C ALA A 623 -8.43 -57.41 26.08
N VAL A 624 -9.13 -57.31 27.21
CA VAL A 624 -8.86 -56.30 28.24
C VAL A 624 -8.14 -56.93 29.43
N LEU A 625 -7.15 -56.22 29.95
CA LEU A 625 -6.57 -56.43 31.27
C LEU A 625 -7.18 -55.42 32.26
N SER A 626 -7.68 -55.91 33.39
CA SER A 626 -8.21 -55.11 34.49
C SER A 626 -7.35 -55.28 35.75
N VAL A 627 -7.22 -54.21 36.54
CA VAL A 627 -6.41 -54.16 37.77
C VAL A 627 -7.22 -53.48 38.89
N VAL A 628 -7.12 -53.98 40.13
CA VAL A 628 -8.01 -53.62 41.26
C VAL A 628 -7.31 -52.82 42.37
N ASP A 629 -8.00 -51.83 42.97
CA ASP A 629 -7.41 -50.77 43.81
C ASP A 629 -8.43 -50.11 44.81
N VAL A 630 -8.20 -48.85 45.24
CA VAL A 630 -9.09 -47.97 46.05
C VAL A 630 -10.52 -47.81 45.47
N PRO A 631 -11.56 -47.42 46.24
CA PRO A 631 -12.98 -47.58 45.86
C PRO A 631 -13.49 -46.46 44.92
N ASN A 632 -14.75 -46.57 44.50
CA ASN A 632 -15.43 -45.59 43.67
C ASN A 632 -16.30 -44.60 44.47
N PRO A 633 -16.72 -43.48 43.85
CA PRO A 633 -17.48 -42.44 44.54
C PRO A 633 -18.96 -42.78 44.79
N PRO A 634 -19.57 -42.21 45.84
CA PRO A 634 -21.02 -42.07 46.03
C PRO A 634 -21.80 -41.50 44.82
N PHE A 635 -23.13 -41.65 44.84
CA PHE A 635 -24.07 -41.18 43.81
C PHE A 635 -25.48 -40.93 44.40
N ASP A 636 -26.55 -40.75 43.60
CA ASP A 636 -27.93 -40.43 44.04
C ASP A 636 -28.10 -39.16 44.91
N LEU A 637 -27.52 -38.02 44.52
CA LEU A 637 -27.51 -36.82 45.36
C LEU A 637 -28.83 -36.00 45.34
N GLU A 638 -29.76 -36.31 46.25
CA GLU A 638 -31.04 -35.62 46.45
C GLU A 638 -30.96 -34.38 47.35
N LEU A 639 -31.75 -33.32 47.05
CA LEU A 639 -31.82 -32.07 47.82
C LEU A 639 -33.20 -31.73 48.38
N THR A 640 -33.30 -31.63 49.71
CA THR A 640 -34.53 -31.34 50.47
C THR A 640 -34.39 -30.12 51.39
N ASN A 641 -35.49 -29.67 52.02
CA ASN A 641 -35.52 -28.53 52.96
C ASN A 641 -34.87 -27.23 52.42
N GLN A 642 -35.27 -26.87 51.20
CA GLN A 642 -34.72 -25.79 50.37
C GLN A 642 -35.11 -24.37 50.86
N LEU A 643 -34.14 -23.60 51.37
CA LEU A 643 -34.26 -22.22 51.84
C LEU A 643 -33.27 -21.28 51.14
N GLU A 644 -33.48 -19.97 51.25
CA GLU A 644 -32.67 -18.92 50.61
C GLU A 644 -31.17 -18.94 50.98
N LYS A 645 -30.79 -19.59 52.10
CA LYS A 645 -29.40 -19.69 52.59
C LYS A 645 -29.03 -21.07 53.17
N SER A 646 -29.78 -22.14 52.87
CA SER A 646 -29.46 -23.51 53.31
C SER A 646 -30.26 -24.59 52.58
N VAL A 647 -29.73 -25.81 52.54
CA VAL A 647 -30.39 -27.00 51.98
C VAL A 647 -29.94 -28.26 52.72
N GLN A 648 -30.69 -29.35 52.60
CA GLN A 648 -30.33 -30.68 53.10
C GLN A 648 -30.01 -31.62 51.93
N LEU A 649 -28.95 -32.42 52.04
CA LEU A 649 -28.44 -33.35 51.04
C LEU A 649 -28.57 -34.80 51.52
N SER A 650 -28.82 -35.72 50.59
CA SER A 650 -28.69 -37.18 50.79
C SER A 650 -28.08 -37.87 49.58
N TRP A 651 -27.47 -39.05 49.74
CA TRP A 651 -26.73 -39.80 48.69
C TRP A 651 -26.68 -41.32 48.95
N THR A 652 -26.45 -42.12 47.90
CA THR A 652 -26.14 -43.56 47.94
C THR A 652 -24.61 -43.80 47.90
N PRO A 653 -24.05 -44.80 48.61
CA PRO A 653 -22.63 -45.17 48.53
C PRO A 653 -22.19 -45.74 47.17
N GLY A 654 -20.93 -45.49 46.79
CA GLY A 654 -20.30 -45.99 45.57
C GLY A 654 -19.98 -47.49 45.57
N ASP A 655 -19.56 -47.99 44.40
CA ASP A 655 -18.90 -49.29 44.29
C ASP A 655 -17.51 -49.26 44.95
N ASP A 656 -16.95 -50.42 45.25
CA ASP A 656 -15.83 -50.56 46.18
C ASP A 656 -14.49 -50.96 45.51
N ASN A 657 -14.47 -51.09 44.17
CA ASN A 657 -13.36 -51.59 43.36
C ASN A 657 -12.80 -52.95 43.83
N ASN A 658 -13.67 -53.78 44.42
CA ASN A 658 -13.42 -55.06 45.07
C ASN A 658 -12.81 -54.96 46.49
N SER A 659 -13.08 -53.87 47.23
CA SER A 659 -12.68 -53.68 48.65
C SER A 659 -13.55 -52.64 49.41
N PRO A 660 -14.10 -52.92 50.61
CA PRO A 660 -15.28 -52.20 51.14
C PRO A 660 -15.04 -50.85 51.86
N ILE A 661 -16.01 -49.94 51.68
CA ILE A 661 -16.03 -48.51 52.12
C ILE A 661 -16.26 -48.30 53.64
N THR A 662 -15.76 -47.18 54.17
CA THR A 662 -15.64 -46.87 55.62
C THR A 662 -16.08 -45.45 56.06
N LYS A 663 -15.84 -44.38 55.27
CA LYS A 663 -16.31 -43.01 55.55
C LYS A 663 -16.61 -42.19 54.30
N PHE A 664 -17.26 -41.03 54.47
CA PHE A 664 -17.63 -40.11 53.39
C PHE A 664 -17.20 -38.65 53.63
N ILE A 665 -16.87 -37.91 52.56
CA ILE A 665 -16.29 -36.55 52.60
C ILE A 665 -17.04 -35.61 51.63
N ILE A 666 -17.88 -34.72 52.16
CA ILE A 666 -18.76 -33.81 51.41
C ILE A 666 -18.03 -32.52 51.01
N GLU A 667 -18.15 -32.14 49.75
CA GLU A 667 -17.73 -30.87 49.17
C GLU A 667 -18.91 -30.15 48.49
N TYR A 668 -18.74 -28.88 48.13
CA TYR A 668 -19.71 -28.12 47.32
C TYR A 668 -19.06 -27.37 46.17
N GLU A 669 -19.85 -27.20 45.12
CA GLU A 669 -19.64 -26.32 43.96
C GLU A 669 -20.79 -25.30 43.97
N ASP A 670 -20.51 -24.08 43.52
CA ASP A 670 -21.54 -23.10 43.29
C ASP A 670 -21.23 -22.23 42.08
N ALA A 671 -22.26 -21.62 41.49
CA ALA A 671 -22.11 -20.75 40.33
C ALA A 671 -21.42 -19.39 40.62
N MET A 672 -20.80 -19.21 41.79
CA MET A 672 -19.88 -18.09 42.09
C MET A 672 -18.40 -18.48 42.00
N HIS A 673 -18.07 -19.75 42.26
CA HIS A 673 -16.72 -20.29 42.14
C HIS A 673 -16.49 -20.87 40.73
N GLU A 674 -15.24 -21.23 40.42
CA GLU A 674 -14.92 -21.78 39.10
C GLU A 674 -15.45 -23.21 38.99
N ALA A 675 -16.21 -23.50 37.92
CA ALA A 675 -16.99 -24.72 37.82
C ALA A 675 -16.10 -25.97 37.88
N GLY A 676 -16.47 -26.92 38.74
CA GLY A 676 -15.66 -28.09 39.06
C GLY A 676 -14.48 -27.86 40.02
N LEU A 677 -14.33 -26.68 40.64
CA LEU A 677 -13.39 -26.47 41.76
C LEU A 677 -14.16 -26.52 43.08
N TRP A 678 -13.97 -27.61 43.81
CA TRP A 678 -14.83 -28.00 44.91
C TRP A 678 -14.26 -27.60 46.28
N HIS A 679 -15.16 -27.17 47.16
CA HIS A 679 -14.81 -26.69 48.49
C HIS A 679 -15.36 -27.64 49.57
N HIS A 680 -14.47 -28.17 50.43
CA HIS A 680 -14.86 -29.06 51.53
C HIS A 680 -15.96 -28.43 52.41
N GLN A 681 -17.06 -29.16 52.59
CA GLN A 681 -18.24 -28.75 53.33
C GLN A 681 -18.34 -29.49 54.69
N ALA A 682 -18.18 -30.82 54.72
CA ALA A 682 -18.27 -31.65 55.93
C ALA A 682 -17.75 -33.10 55.72
N GLU A 683 -17.43 -33.84 56.78
CA GLU A 683 -17.23 -35.31 56.73
C GLU A 683 -18.30 -36.05 57.55
N VAL A 684 -18.66 -37.28 57.14
CA VAL A 684 -19.58 -38.17 57.89
C VAL A 684 -19.15 -39.66 57.83
N SER A 685 -19.79 -40.52 58.62
CA SER A 685 -19.51 -41.97 58.65
C SER A 685 -19.95 -42.70 57.37
N GLY A 686 -19.28 -43.80 57.01
CA GLY A 686 -19.60 -44.63 55.83
C GLY A 686 -20.93 -45.37 55.92
N THR A 687 -21.62 -45.27 57.06
CA THR A 687 -22.98 -45.76 57.28
C THR A 687 -24.03 -44.63 57.22
N GLN A 688 -23.61 -43.38 56.97
CA GLN A 688 -24.48 -42.22 56.88
C GLN A 688 -24.56 -41.71 55.45
N THR A 689 -25.76 -41.32 55.06
CA THR A 689 -26.14 -41.00 53.67
C THR A 689 -26.85 -39.65 53.57
N THR A 690 -26.76 -38.78 54.58
CA THR A 690 -27.49 -37.49 54.65
C THR A 690 -26.73 -36.42 55.46
N ALA A 691 -26.82 -35.14 55.06
CA ALA A 691 -26.24 -33.99 55.78
C ALA A 691 -27.01 -32.66 55.54
N GLN A 692 -26.79 -31.63 56.37
CA GLN A 692 -27.46 -30.31 56.27
C GLN A 692 -26.43 -29.18 56.07
N LEU A 693 -26.61 -28.36 55.03
CA LEU A 693 -25.58 -27.51 54.42
C LEU A 693 -26.04 -26.03 54.32
N LYS A 694 -25.10 -25.07 54.24
CA LYS A 694 -25.35 -23.60 54.29
C LYS A 694 -24.86 -22.90 53.02
N LEU A 695 -25.61 -21.90 52.52
CA LEU A 695 -25.53 -21.38 51.15
C LEU A 695 -25.77 -19.86 51.01
N SER A 696 -25.52 -19.33 49.80
CA SER A 696 -25.84 -17.95 49.36
C SER A 696 -27.13 -17.89 48.50
N PRO A 697 -27.83 -16.73 48.36
CA PRO A 697 -29.11 -16.61 47.63
C PRO A 697 -29.00 -16.51 46.10
N TYR A 698 -30.02 -16.97 45.37
CA TYR A 698 -30.12 -17.06 43.90
C TYR A 698 -28.97 -17.73 43.14
N VAL A 699 -28.06 -18.38 43.86
CA VAL A 699 -26.92 -19.10 43.30
C VAL A 699 -27.32 -20.55 43.14
N ASN A 700 -26.91 -21.11 42.00
CA ASN A 700 -27.04 -22.52 41.70
C ASN A 700 -25.93 -23.28 42.46
N TYR A 701 -26.34 -24.02 43.49
CA TYR A 701 -25.45 -24.88 44.29
C TYR A 701 -25.59 -26.34 43.87
N SER A 702 -24.46 -27.05 43.83
CA SER A 702 -24.40 -28.51 43.78
C SER A 702 -23.40 -29.02 44.81
N PHE A 703 -23.59 -30.26 45.27
CA PHE A 703 -22.74 -30.90 46.27
C PHE A 703 -22.15 -32.19 45.74
N ARG A 704 -21.04 -32.64 46.32
CA ARG A 704 -20.50 -33.98 46.07
C ARG A 704 -19.90 -34.60 47.33
N VAL A 705 -19.56 -35.89 47.29
CA VAL A 705 -19.17 -36.70 48.45
C VAL A 705 -18.13 -37.76 48.03
N MET A 706 -16.94 -37.84 48.64
CA MET A 706 -16.00 -38.98 48.46
C MET A 706 -16.36 -40.16 49.35
N ALA A 707 -15.80 -41.34 49.09
CA ALA A 707 -15.74 -42.54 49.94
C ALA A 707 -14.28 -42.96 50.27
N GLU A 708 -14.08 -44.02 51.06
CA GLU A 708 -12.76 -44.52 51.51
C GLU A 708 -12.82 -46.00 51.95
N ASN A 709 -11.99 -46.91 51.41
CA ASN A 709 -11.98 -48.35 51.70
C ASN A 709 -10.68 -48.82 52.37
N SER A 710 -10.47 -50.14 52.45
CA SER A 710 -9.26 -50.74 53.06
C SER A 710 -7.97 -50.65 52.21
N ILE A 711 -8.05 -50.17 50.96
CA ILE A 711 -6.90 -49.82 50.11
C ILE A 711 -6.62 -48.31 50.17
N GLY A 712 -7.65 -47.45 50.16
CA GLY A 712 -7.50 -45.98 50.21
C GLY A 712 -8.79 -45.18 49.95
N ARG A 713 -8.67 -43.89 49.62
CA ARG A 713 -9.81 -43.00 49.30
C ARG A 713 -10.29 -43.17 47.86
N SER A 714 -11.60 -43.05 47.65
CA SER A 714 -12.15 -42.85 46.30
C SER A 714 -11.95 -41.41 45.85
N LEU A 715 -12.28 -41.19 44.57
CA LEU A 715 -12.61 -39.85 44.08
C LEU A 715 -13.93 -39.32 44.70
N PRO A 716 -14.23 -38.02 44.56
CA PRO A 716 -15.51 -37.43 44.98
C PRO A 716 -16.68 -37.78 44.04
N SER A 717 -17.92 -37.73 44.55
CA SER A 717 -19.13 -38.06 43.77
C SER A 717 -19.41 -37.10 42.62
N GLU A 718 -20.44 -37.43 41.85
CA GLU A 718 -21.12 -36.46 41.01
C GLU A 718 -21.83 -35.37 41.81
N ALA A 719 -22.11 -34.29 41.10
CA ALA A 719 -22.81 -33.10 41.56
C ALA A 719 -24.31 -33.38 41.81
N SER A 720 -24.84 -32.94 42.95
CA SER A 720 -26.29 -32.97 43.23
C SER A 720 -27.11 -32.20 42.19
N GLU A 721 -28.41 -32.52 42.12
CA GLU A 721 -29.46 -31.66 41.53
C GLU A 721 -29.14 -30.18 41.78
N GLN A 722 -29.09 -29.39 40.71
CA GLN A 722 -28.55 -28.03 40.78
C GLN A 722 -29.58 -27.08 41.40
N TYR A 723 -29.52 -26.94 42.72
CA TYR A 723 -30.48 -26.15 43.47
C TYR A 723 -30.16 -24.66 43.38
N GLN A 724 -30.97 -23.92 42.63
CA GLN A 724 -31.01 -22.47 42.74
C GLN A 724 -31.70 -22.06 44.05
N THR A 725 -30.93 -21.47 44.96
CA THR A 725 -31.48 -20.87 46.19
C THR A 725 -32.46 -19.74 45.85
N LYS A 726 -33.41 -19.47 46.76
CA LYS A 726 -34.47 -18.46 46.51
C LYS A 726 -33.88 -17.05 46.31
N ALA A 727 -34.55 -16.25 45.48
CA ALA A 727 -34.14 -14.89 45.13
C ALA A 727 -34.25 -13.89 46.30
N ALA A 728 -33.44 -12.83 46.24
CA ALA A 728 -33.36 -11.74 47.21
C ALA A 728 -33.14 -10.38 46.49
N GLU A 729 -33.07 -9.27 47.23
CA GLU A 729 -32.67 -7.97 46.66
C GLU A 729 -31.19 -7.99 46.22
N PRO A 730 -30.76 -7.23 45.18
CA PRO A 730 -29.37 -7.26 44.70
C PRO A 730 -28.42 -6.51 45.65
N ASP A 731 -27.32 -7.14 46.07
CA ASP A 731 -26.37 -6.51 47.02
C ASP A 731 -25.53 -5.38 46.39
N LYS A 732 -25.50 -5.24 45.05
CA LYS A 732 -24.53 -4.40 44.31
C LYS A 732 -25.14 -3.68 43.10
N ASN A 733 -24.38 -2.74 42.53
CA ASN A 733 -24.75 -1.92 41.37
C ASN A 733 -23.76 -2.10 40.20
N PRO A 734 -24.17 -1.84 38.93
CA PRO A 734 -23.34 -2.03 37.75
C PRO A 734 -22.05 -1.19 37.74
N THR A 735 -21.10 -1.61 36.92
CA THR A 735 -19.73 -1.06 36.86
C THR A 735 -19.43 -0.44 35.50
N ALA A 736 -18.28 0.24 35.37
CA ALA A 736 -17.86 0.93 34.14
C ALA A 736 -18.97 1.81 33.52
N VAL A 737 -19.69 2.55 34.37
CA VAL A 737 -20.63 3.59 33.94
C VAL A 737 -19.82 4.74 33.34
N GLU A 738 -20.17 5.18 32.14
CA GLU A 738 -19.54 6.28 31.42
C GLU A 738 -20.61 7.19 30.79
N GLY A 739 -20.24 8.44 30.50
CA GLY A 739 -21.13 9.41 29.86
C GLY A 739 -20.38 10.32 28.91
N LEU A 740 -20.57 10.14 27.59
CA LEU A 740 -19.83 10.83 26.53
C LEU A 740 -20.78 11.17 25.37
N GLY A 741 -21.19 12.43 25.25
CA GLY A 741 -22.03 12.88 24.13
C GLY A 741 -21.32 12.82 22.77
N SER A 742 -22.06 12.43 21.73
CA SER A 742 -21.57 12.44 20.34
C SER A 742 -21.73 13.80 19.67
N GLU A 743 -22.86 14.46 19.94
CA GLU A 743 -23.27 15.74 19.35
C GLU A 743 -23.34 16.86 20.39
N PRO A 744 -23.20 18.15 19.97
CA PRO A 744 -23.23 19.32 20.86
C PRO A 744 -24.42 19.44 21.82
N ASP A 745 -25.51 18.70 21.56
CA ASP A 745 -26.79 18.75 22.26
C ASP A 745 -27.19 17.40 22.89
N ASN A 746 -26.30 16.40 22.96
CA ASN A 746 -26.62 15.11 23.58
C ASN A 746 -25.59 14.62 24.62
N LEU A 747 -26.03 13.69 25.47
CA LEU A 747 -25.23 12.89 26.38
C LEU A 747 -25.56 11.41 26.14
N VAL A 748 -24.56 10.61 25.77
CA VAL A 748 -24.72 9.15 25.68
C VAL A 748 -24.19 8.53 26.97
N ILE A 749 -25.05 7.81 27.69
CA ILE A 749 -24.71 7.09 28.92
C ILE A 749 -24.53 5.61 28.58
N THR A 750 -23.45 4.99 29.04
CA THR A 750 -23.15 3.56 28.85
C THR A 750 -22.69 2.92 30.15
N TRP A 751 -22.87 1.60 30.30
CA TRP A 751 -22.40 0.86 31.48
C TRP A 751 -22.10 -0.60 31.18
N LYS A 752 -21.22 -1.23 31.97
CA LYS A 752 -21.11 -2.69 32.01
C LYS A 752 -22.24 -3.24 32.90
N PRO A 753 -23.15 -4.09 32.38
CA PRO A 753 -24.16 -4.72 33.20
C PRO A 753 -23.53 -5.63 34.27
N LEU A 754 -24.23 -5.84 35.38
CA LEU A 754 -23.90 -6.89 36.35
C LEU A 754 -24.02 -8.27 35.70
N ASN A 755 -23.24 -9.23 36.22
CA ASN A 755 -23.37 -10.63 35.79
C ASN A 755 -24.65 -11.26 36.38
N GLY A 756 -25.20 -12.28 35.72
CA GLY A 756 -26.53 -12.84 36.03
C GLY A 756 -26.70 -13.50 37.41
N PHE A 757 -25.61 -13.71 38.16
CA PHE A 757 -25.64 -14.18 39.56
C PHE A 757 -25.52 -13.02 40.57
N GLU A 758 -24.95 -11.88 40.19
CA GLU A 758 -24.80 -10.69 41.06
C GLU A 758 -26.11 -9.91 41.23
N SER A 759 -27.15 -10.26 40.45
CA SER A 759 -28.48 -9.65 40.56
C SER A 759 -29.31 -10.20 41.72
N ASN A 760 -28.88 -11.29 42.37
CA ASN A 760 -29.63 -12.03 43.40
C ASN A 760 -31.08 -12.43 43.00
N GLY A 761 -31.45 -12.34 41.73
CA GLY A 761 -32.82 -12.59 41.25
C GLY A 761 -33.01 -12.31 39.74
N PRO A 762 -34.17 -12.69 39.17
CA PRO A 762 -34.50 -12.49 37.76
C PRO A 762 -34.94 -11.05 37.43
N ASP A 763 -35.14 -10.79 36.13
CA ASP A 763 -35.49 -9.49 35.52
C ASP A 763 -34.66 -8.30 36.02
N LEU A 764 -33.34 -8.41 35.85
CA LEU A 764 -32.39 -7.34 36.12
C LEU A 764 -32.63 -6.14 35.17
N GLN A 765 -33.02 -5.02 35.77
CA GLN A 765 -33.24 -3.72 35.10
C GLN A 765 -32.34 -2.64 35.71
N TYR A 766 -32.19 -1.54 34.98
CA TYR A 766 -31.35 -0.42 35.39
C TYR A 766 -32.16 0.87 35.44
N LYS A 767 -32.22 1.49 36.63
CA LYS A 767 -32.71 2.86 36.80
C LYS A 767 -31.56 3.83 36.51
N VAL A 768 -31.45 4.25 35.25
CA VAL A 768 -30.51 5.27 34.79
C VAL A 768 -31.05 6.63 35.20
N SER A 769 -30.35 7.32 36.09
CA SER A 769 -30.71 8.65 36.59
C SER A 769 -29.61 9.65 36.30
N TRP A 770 -29.97 10.83 35.79
CA TRP A 770 -29.02 11.90 35.48
C TRP A 770 -29.54 13.26 35.92
N ARG A 771 -28.59 14.17 36.17
CA ARG A 771 -28.83 15.62 36.30
C ARG A 771 -27.55 16.40 36.02
N GLN A 772 -27.66 17.70 35.78
CA GLN A 772 -26.47 18.56 35.68
C GLN A 772 -25.72 18.54 37.02
N LYS A 773 -24.39 18.48 36.98
CA LYS A 773 -23.57 18.31 38.20
C LYS A 773 -23.69 19.49 39.16
N ASP A 774 -23.66 20.70 38.61
CA ASP A 774 -23.59 21.96 39.35
C ASP A 774 -24.95 22.68 39.33
N GLY A 775 -26.05 21.94 39.20
CA GLY A 775 -27.43 22.45 39.21
C GLY A 775 -28.28 21.79 40.29
N ASP A 776 -29.24 22.55 40.84
CA ASP A 776 -30.23 22.08 41.82
C ASP A 776 -31.36 21.24 41.17
N ASP A 777 -31.17 20.77 39.93
CA ASP A 777 -32.12 19.91 39.23
C ASP A 777 -32.39 18.62 40.03
N GLU A 778 -33.65 18.22 40.12
CA GLU A 778 -33.99 16.89 40.65
C GLU A 778 -33.52 15.78 39.70
N TRP A 779 -33.29 14.58 40.25
CA TRP A 779 -32.81 13.44 39.48
C TRP A 779 -33.85 13.00 38.44
N THR A 780 -33.60 13.32 37.17
CA THR A 780 -34.38 12.76 36.06
C THR A 780 -33.96 11.31 35.88
N SER A 781 -34.92 10.37 35.88
CA SER A 781 -34.60 8.94 35.78
C SER A 781 -35.52 8.16 34.85
N VAL A 782 -34.94 7.20 34.14
CA VAL A 782 -35.63 6.21 33.31
C VAL A 782 -35.24 4.80 33.76
N VAL A 783 -36.17 3.85 33.70
CA VAL A 783 -35.86 2.43 33.90
C VAL A 783 -35.74 1.77 32.53
N VAL A 784 -34.65 1.04 32.31
CA VAL A 784 -34.35 0.34 31.05
C VAL A 784 -33.89 -1.10 31.31
N ALA A 785 -34.28 -2.00 30.41
CA ALA A 785 -33.96 -3.42 30.45
C ALA A 785 -33.22 -3.83 29.17
N ASN A 786 -32.40 -4.89 29.23
CA ASN A 786 -31.69 -5.50 28.09
C ASN A 786 -30.86 -4.53 27.22
N VAL A 787 -30.40 -3.41 27.80
CA VAL A 787 -29.50 -2.43 27.17
C VAL A 787 -28.35 -2.07 28.10
N SER A 788 -27.21 -1.73 27.51
CA SER A 788 -26.00 -1.18 28.16
C SER A 788 -25.76 0.29 27.81
N LYS A 789 -26.76 0.95 27.21
CA LYS A 789 -26.69 2.31 26.67
C LYS A 789 -28.04 3.03 26.74
N TYR A 790 -27.99 4.32 27.05
CA TYR A 790 -29.11 5.27 26.93
C TYR A 790 -28.61 6.59 26.31
N ILE A 791 -29.49 7.37 25.68
CA ILE A 791 -29.15 8.67 25.09
C ILE A 791 -30.11 9.74 25.62
N VAL A 792 -29.55 10.77 26.24
CA VAL A 792 -30.25 11.99 26.65
C VAL A 792 -30.05 13.04 25.56
N SER A 793 -31.14 13.49 24.93
CA SER A 793 -31.13 14.54 23.91
C SER A 793 -31.51 15.91 24.49
N GLY A 794 -31.06 17.00 23.87
CA GLY A 794 -31.36 18.38 24.30
C GLY A 794 -30.52 18.87 25.50
N THR A 795 -29.39 18.24 25.79
CA THR A 795 -28.47 18.65 26.86
C THR A 795 -27.62 19.86 26.45
N PRO A 796 -27.30 20.83 27.33
CA PRO A 796 -26.37 21.90 26.98
C PRO A 796 -24.96 21.37 26.72
N THR A 797 -24.24 21.98 25.77
CA THR A 797 -22.92 21.51 25.28
C THR A 797 -21.85 21.40 26.36
N PHE A 798 -21.15 20.26 26.40
CA PHE A 798 -20.01 19.95 27.26
C PHE A 798 -20.20 20.26 28.77
N VAL A 799 -21.45 20.15 29.25
CA VAL A 799 -21.77 20.27 30.68
C VAL A 799 -21.47 18.96 31.39
N PRO A 800 -20.84 18.98 32.58
CA PRO A 800 -20.71 17.79 33.40
C PRO A 800 -22.08 17.38 33.96
N TYR A 801 -22.47 16.14 33.69
CA TYR A 801 -23.63 15.49 34.27
C TYR A 801 -23.21 14.51 35.37
N LEU A 802 -23.97 14.49 36.46
CA LEU A 802 -23.91 13.42 37.44
C LEU A 802 -24.88 12.32 37.03
N ILE A 803 -24.38 11.09 37.00
CA ILE A 803 -25.05 9.89 36.51
C ILE A 803 -25.07 8.85 37.63
N LYS A 804 -26.22 8.22 37.84
CA LYS A 804 -26.41 7.02 38.65
C LYS A 804 -27.01 5.94 37.77
N VAL A 805 -26.58 4.70 37.95
CA VAL A 805 -27.24 3.53 37.36
C VAL A 805 -27.48 2.55 38.50
N GLN A 806 -28.73 2.46 38.97
CA GLN A 806 -29.12 1.56 40.06
C GLN A 806 -29.60 0.23 39.50
N ALA A 807 -29.15 -0.89 40.06
CA ALA A 807 -29.72 -2.19 39.77
C ALA A 807 -31.08 -2.38 40.47
N LEU A 808 -32.00 -3.05 39.79
CA LEU A 808 -33.33 -3.43 40.26
C LEU A 808 -33.62 -4.83 39.73
N ASN A 809 -34.14 -5.73 40.55
CA ASN A 809 -34.66 -7.04 40.12
C ASN A 809 -36.15 -7.16 40.51
N VAL A 810 -36.78 -8.33 40.32
CA VAL A 810 -38.19 -8.54 40.71
C VAL A 810 -38.49 -8.39 42.21
N VAL A 811 -37.47 -8.44 43.07
CA VAL A 811 -37.60 -8.42 44.54
C VAL A 811 -37.49 -6.99 45.07
N GLY A 812 -36.49 -6.23 44.63
CA GLY A 812 -36.23 -4.88 45.13
C GLY A 812 -35.06 -4.15 44.46
N PHE A 813 -34.86 -2.91 44.88
CA PHE A 813 -33.72 -2.08 44.44
C PHE A 813 -32.44 -2.50 45.16
N ALA A 814 -31.32 -2.47 44.45
CA ALA A 814 -30.01 -2.50 45.09
C ALA A 814 -29.78 -1.25 45.97
N PRO A 815 -28.83 -1.29 46.92
CA PRO A 815 -28.43 -0.12 47.71
C PRO A 815 -28.13 1.12 46.85
N GLU A 816 -28.20 2.31 47.44
CA GLU A 816 -28.06 3.58 46.70
C GLU A 816 -26.72 3.66 45.92
N PRO A 817 -26.73 3.88 44.59
CA PRO A 817 -25.54 3.74 43.76
C PRO A 817 -24.57 4.92 43.87
N ALA A 818 -23.29 4.62 43.65
CA ALA A 818 -22.25 5.62 43.47
C ALA A 818 -22.54 6.52 42.26
N VAL A 819 -22.13 7.78 42.35
CA VAL A 819 -22.35 8.79 41.31
C VAL A 819 -21.12 8.91 40.41
N VAL A 820 -21.31 8.77 39.10
CA VAL A 820 -20.26 8.94 38.09
C VAL A 820 -20.47 10.24 37.32
N MET A 821 -19.40 10.82 36.80
CA MET A 821 -19.40 12.10 36.08
C MET A 821 -19.21 11.83 34.58
N GLY A 822 -20.16 12.28 33.76
CA GLY A 822 -20.07 12.26 32.30
C GLY A 822 -20.17 13.67 31.71
N HIS A 823 -19.94 13.81 30.40
CA HIS A 823 -20.07 15.07 29.67
C HIS A 823 -20.96 14.91 28.45
N SER A 824 -21.84 15.90 28.22
CA SER A 824 -22.50 16.07 26.92
C SER A 824 -21.48 16.46 25.84
N GLY A 825 -21.85 16.35 24.56
CA GLY A 825 -20.91 16.49 23.45
C GLY A 825 -20.33 17.89 23.29
N GLU A 826 -19.19 17.97 22.61
CA GLU A 826 -18.44 19.22 22.41
C GLU A 826 -18.96 20.08 21.24
N ASP A 827 -18.62 21.37 21.25
CA ASP A 827 -18.74 22.32 20.12
C ASP A 827 -17.61 23.37 20.20
N LEU A 828 -17.47 24.26 19.22
CA LEU A 828 -16.38 25.23 19.14
C LEU A 828 -16.33 26.21 20.34
N PRO A 829 -15.12 26.64 20.79
CA PRO A 829 -14.97 27.59 21.89
C PRO A 829 -15.50 29.00 21.55
N MET A 830 -16.12 29.66 22.54
CA MET A 830 -16.82 30.95 22.37
C MET A 830 -16.00 32.20 22.71
N VAL A 831 -14.91 32.10 23.48
CA VAL A 831 -14.19 33.27 24.03
C VAL A 831 -12.69 33.13 23.80
N ALA A 832 -12.03 34.27 23.58
CA ALA A 832 -10.60 34.34 23.31
C ALA A 832 -9.75 34.54 24.58
N PRO A 833 -8.46 34.14 24.57
CA PRO A 833 -7.53 34.36 25.68
C PRO A 833 -7.36 35.83 26.07
N GLY A 834 -7.24 36.09 27.37
CA GLY A 834 -7.09 37.44 27.94
C GLY A 834 -5.64 37.89 28.10
N ASN A 835 -5.46 39.16 28.49
CA ASN A 835 -4.23 39.71 29.09
C ASN A 835 -2.91 39.31 28.38
N VAL A 836 -2.93 39.31 27.05
CA VAL A 836 -1.79 38.84 26.26
C VAL A 836 -0.63 39.83 26.42
N ARG A 837 0.51 39.33 26.91
CA ARG A 837 1.72 40.10 27.25
C ARG A 837 2.94 39.43 26.62
N VAL A 838 3.98 40.22 26.36
CA VAL A 838 5.20 39.77 25.66
C VAL A 838 6.44 40.23 26.41
N SER A 839 7.33 39.28 26.72
CA SER A 839 8.61 39.42 27.41
C SER A 839 9.70 39.18 26.37
N VAL A 840 10.35 40.24 25.89
CA VAL A 840 11.35 40.10 24.82
C VAL A 840 12.67 39.62 25.41
N VAL A 841 13.17 38.48 24.91
CA VAL A 841 14.35 37.79 25.46
C VAL A 841 15.64 38.32 24.83
N ASN A 842 15.63 38.53 23.51
CA ASN A 842 16.70 39.15 22.75
C ASN A 842 16.16 39.71 21.42
N SER A 843 17.03 40.10 20.50
CA SER A 843 16.66 40.70 19.22
C SER A 843 15.96 39.76 18.22
N THR A 844 15.95 38.44 18.45
CA THR A 844 15.32 37.44 17.55
C THR A 844 14.35 36.49 18.24
N LEU A 845 14.15 36.62 19.56
CA LEU A 845 13.34 35.75 20.40
C LEU A 845 12.53 36.56 21.45
N ALA A 846 11.25 36.26 21.58
CA ALA A 846 10.40 36.76 22.66
C ALA A 846 9.56 35.64 23.28
N GLU A 847 9.26 35.74 24.56
CA GLU A 847 8.26 34.93 25.26
C GLU A 847 6.91 35.67 25.25
N VAL A 848 5.82 34.92 25.13
CA VAL A 848 4.45 35.44 25.17
C VAL A 848 3.73 34.71 26.28
N HIS A 849 2.94 35.44 27.08
CA HIS A 849 2.01 34.85 28.03
C HIS A 849 0.58 35.37 27.78
N TRP A 850 -0.42 34.60 28.15
CA TRP A 850 -1.84 34.94 28.06
C TRP A 850 -2.59 34.37 29.27
N ASP A 851 -3.69 35.01 29.63
CA ASP A 851 -4.59 34.47 30.66
C ASP A 851 -5.44 33.33 30.06
N PRO A 852 -5.72 32.26 30.83
CA PRO A 852 -6.53 31.14 30.37
C PRO A 852 -7.98 31.58 30.13
N VAL A 853 -8.64 30.96 29.15
CA VAL A 853 -10.05 31.26 28.86
C VAL A 853 -11.00 30.69 29.94
N PRO A 854 -12.17 31.32 30.20
CA PRO A 854 -13.14 30.80 31.15
C PRO A 854 -13.64 29.40 30.75
N LEU A 855 -13.62 28.42 31.65
CA LEU A 855 -13.87 27.01 31.33
C LEU A 855 -15.19 26.77 30.56
N LYS A 856 -16.29 27.43 30.97
CA LYS A 856 -17.60 27.32 30.30
C LYS A 856 -17.58 27.81 28.84
N SER A 857 -16.63 28.64 28.45
CA SER A 857 -16.46 29.12 27.07
C SER A 857 -15.70 28.15 26.18
N ILE A 858 -15.02 27.12 26.74
CA ILE A 858 -14.23 26.17 25.95
C ILE A 858 -15.14 25.20 25.20
N ARG A 859 -16.30 24.83 25.78
CA ARG A 859 -17.32 23.93 25.18
C ARG A 859 -16.78 22.57 24.68
N GLY A 860 -15.64 22.15 25.22
CA GLY A 860 -14.99 20.87 24.94
C GLY A 860 -13.73 20.70 25.79
N HIS A 861 -13.05 19.56 25.68
CA HIS A 861 -11.75 19.33 26.29
C HIS A 861 -10.71 20.28 25.66
N LEU A 862 -10.03 21.07 26.50
CA LEU A 862 -8.99 22.01 26.08
C LEU A 862 -7.80 21.26 25.45
N GLN A 863 -7.70 21.30 24.12
CA GLN A 863 -6.53 20.77 23.40
C GLN A 863 -5.34 21.71 23.52
N GLY A 864 -5.55 23.02 23.47
CA GLY A 864 -4.44 23.98 23.57
C GLY A 864 -4.76 25.39 23.12
N TYR A 865 -3.71 26.09 22.68
CA TYR A 865 -3.76 27.47 22.19
C TYR A 865 -2.94 27.64 20.91
N ARG A 866 -3.34 28.58 20.05
CA ARG A 866 -2.62 28.97 18.82
C ARG A 866 -2.28 30.45 18.84
N ILE A 867 -0.99 30.79 18.77
CA ILE A 867 -0.51 32.18 18.65
C ILE A 867 -0.31 32.49 17.17
N TYR A 868 -0.90 33.60 16.72
CA TYR A 868 -0.70 34.22 15.42
C TYR A 868 0.13 35.49 15.62
N TYR A 869 1.28 35.64 14.98
CA TYR A 869 2.15 36.81 15.13
C TYR A 869 2.73 37.30 13.81
N TRP A 870 2.93 38.61 13.69
CA TRP A 870 3.31 39.30 12.45
C TRP A 870 4.08 40.59 12.73
N LYS A 871 4.91 41.03 11.78
CA LYS A 871 5.65 42.30 11.88
C LYS A 871 4.69 43.48 11.65
N ALA A 872 4.73 44.49 12.51
CA ALA A 872 3.98 45.72 12.34
C ALA A 872 4.69 46.62 11.31
N GLN A 873 3.95 47.14 10.33
CA GLN A 873 4.54 47.93 9.25
C GLN A 873 4.85 49.36 9.69
N SER A 874 5.95 49.91 9.15
CA SER A 874 6.28 51.33 9.27
C SER A 874 5.23 52.20 8.58
N SER A 875 5.04 53.43 9.06
CA SER A 875 3.95 54.33 8.67
C SER A 875 3.94 54.79 7.20
N SER A 876 4.95 54.40 6.40
CA SER A 876 5.06 54.67 4.97
C SER A 876 4.27 53.71 4.07
N GLN A 877 3.83 52.54 4.57
CA GLN A 877 3.02 51.59 3.80
C GLN A 877 1.61 51.48 4.39
N ARG A 878 0.62 52.07 3.70
CA ARG A 878 -0.78 52.12 4.17
C ARG A 878 -1.82 51.43 3.26
N ASN A 879 -1.41 50.91 2.10
CA ASN A 879 -2.34 50.35 1.11
C ASN A 879 -2.06 48.86 0.81
N ARG A 880 -3.13 48.06 0.96
CA ARG A 880 -3.33 46.66 0.50
C ARG A 880 -2.61 45.50 1.24
N ARG A 881 -3.33 45.01 2.27
CA ARG A 881 -3.88 43.64 2.33
C ARG A 881 -2.96 42.46 1.87
N HIS A 882 -2.00 42.06 2.68
CA HIS A 882 -2.16 40.85 3.51
C HIS A 882 -1.09 40.84 4.60
N ILE A 883 -1.49 40.71 5.86
CA ILE A 883 -0.55 40.60 6.97
C ILE A 883 -0.22 39.12 7.14
N GLU A 884 1.02 38.71 6.85
CA GLU A 884 1.46 37.34 7.05
C GLU A 884 1.56 37.02 8.54
N LYS A 885 0.63 36.21 9.04
CA LYS A 885 0.57 35.78 10.44
C LYS A 885 1.22 34.41 10.59
N LYS A 886 2.46 34.37 11.11
CA LYS A 886 3.14 33.14 11.54
C LYS A 886 2.32 32.48 12.66
N ILE A 887 2.16 31.16 12.63
CA ILE A 887 1.30 30.40 13.57
C ILE A 887 2.16 29.46 14.41
N LEU A 888 1.94 29.42 15.73
CA LEU A 888 2.53 28.47 16.66
C LEU A 888 1.44 27.83 17.52
N THR A 889 1.44 26.49 17.64
CA THR A 889 0.45 25.72 18.42
C THR A 889 1.08 25.21 19.71
N PHE A 890 0.41 25.42 20.84
CA PHE A 890 0.82 25.00 22.18
C PHE A 890 -0.24 24.08 22.77
N GLN A 891 0.11 22.83 23.05
CA GLN A 891 -0.82 21.84 23.61
C GLN A 891 -1.06 22.05 25.12
N GLY A 892 -2.25 21.67 25.58
CA GLY A 892 -2.70 21.71 26.97
C GLY A 892 -3.00 23.11 27.52
N SER A 893 -3.12 23.21 28.84
CA SER A 893 -3.42 24.45 29.58
C SER A 893 -2.27 25.47 29.63
N LYS A 894 -1.34 25.43 28.68
CA LYS A 894 -0.21 26.37 28.62
C LYS A 894 -0.70 27.80 28.50
N THR A 895 -0.21 28.66 29.39
CA THR A 895 -0.45 30.11 29.42
C THR A 895 0.74 30.92 28.90
N HIS A 896 1.75 30.25 28.33
CA HIS A 896 2.93 30.91 27.76
C HIS A 896 3.63 30.06 26.68
N GLY A 897 4.45 30.72 25.86
CA GLY A 897 5.19 30.11 24.77
C GLY A 897 6.22 31.06 24.11
N MET A 898 7.26 30.49 23.50
CA MET A 898 8.33 31.23 22.83
C MET A 898 8.00 31.51 21.35
N LEU A 899 8.37 32.71 20.87
CA LEU A 899 8.34 33.15 19.47
C LEU A 899 9.77 33.22 18.91
N PRO A 900 10.30 32.16 18.29
CA PRO A 900 11.56 32.20 17.57
C PRO A 900 11.41 32.87 16.20
N GLY A 901 12.51 33.38 15.63
CA GLY A 901 12.52 33.88 14.26
C GLY A 901 11.86 35.27 14.10
N LEU A 902 12.08 36.14 15.10
CA LEU A 902 11.88 37.58 14.99
C LEU A 902 13.12 38.23 14.38
N GLU A 903 12.94 39.42 13.80
CA GLU A 903 14.01 40.27 13.28
C GLU A 903 14.43 41.30 14.35
N PRO A 904 15.71 41.70 14.42
CA PRO A 904 16.17 42.78 15.30
C PRO A 904 15.47 44.12 15.03
N PHE A 905 15.45 44.99 16.04
CA PHE A 905 14.96 46.38 15.98
C PHE A 905 13.62 46.54 15.23
N SER A 906 12.67 45.65 15.52
CA SER A 906 11.44 45.47 14.74
C SER A 906 10.21 45.42 15.64
N HIS A 907 9.17 46.13 15.23
CA HIS A 907 7.86 46.09 15.89
C HIS A 907 7.07 44.87 15.41
N TYR A 908 6.47 44.12 16.33
CA TYR A 908 5.62 42.95 16.06
C TYR A 908 4.28 43.11 16.77
N THR A 909 3.26 42.43 16.24
CA THR A 909 1.92 42.32 16.83
C THR A 909 1.45 40.87 16.77
N LEU A 910 0.68 40.42 17.76
CA LEU A 910 0.17 39.06 17.83
C LEU A 910 -1.23 38.94 18.42
N ASN A 911 -1.91 37.82 18.19
CA ASN A 911 -3.08 37.41 18.96
C ASN A 911 -3.07 35.90 19.23
N VAL A 912 -3.86 35.45 20.22
CA VAL A 912 -3.93 34.05 20.64
C VAL A 912 -5.37 33.54 20.47
N ARG A 913 -5.52 32.26 20.11
CA ARG A 913 -6.79 31.51 20.06
C ARG A 913 -6.72 30.32 20.99
N VAL A 914 -7.87 29.86 21.48
CA VAL A 914 -8.03 28.56 22.17
C VAL A 914 -8.43 27.47 21.17
N VAL A 915 -8.11 26.20 21.45
CA VAL A 915 -8.44 25.01 20.65
C VAL A 915 -9.01 23.91 21.53
N ASN A 916 -10.06 23.23 21.08
CA ASN A 916 -10.67 22.06 21.75
C ASN A 916 -10.83 20.85 20.78
N GLY A 917 -11.55 19.80 21.18
CA GLY A 917 -11.78 18.61 20.38
C GLY A 917 -12.57 18.81 19.08
N LYS A 918 -13.27 19.94 18.92
CA LYS A 918 -14.02 20.29 17.69
C LYS A 918 -13.30 21.34 16.84
N GLY A 919 -12.47 22.22 17.40
CA GLY A 919 -11.67 23.18 16.62
C GLY A 919 -11.20 24.44 17.36
N GLU A 920 -10.93 25.50 16.60
CA GLU A 920 -10.47 26.81 17.11
C GLU A 920 -11.62 27.70 17.59
N GLY A 921 -11.37 28.42 18.69
CA GLY A 921 -12.18 29.56 19.13
C GLY A 921 -11.72 30.90 18.54
N PRO A 922 -12.36 32.02 18.95
CA PRO A 922 -12.02 33.36 18.48
C PRO A 922 -10.63 33.83 18.94
N ALA A 923 -10.13 34.87 18.26
CA ALA A 923 -8.82 35.48 18.52
C ALA A 923 -8.87 36.56 19.60
N SER A 924 -7.79 36.67 20.37
CA SER A 924 -7.60 37.73 21.37
C SER A 924 -7.49 39.11 20.71
N PRO A 925 -7.58 40.21 21.49
CA PRO A 925 -7.08 41.50 21.05
C PRO A 925 -5.62 41.41 20.57
N ASP A 926 -5.29 42.23 19.58
CA ASP A 926 -3.97 42.28 18.96
C ASP A 926 -2.96 43.00 19.89
N ARG A 927 -1.90 42.32 20.34
CA ARG A 927 -0.88 42.83 21.25
C ARG A 927 0.42 43.18 20.51
N ALA A 928 0.83 44.45 20.57
CA ALA A 928 2.11 44.91 20.02
C ALA A 928 3.29 44.82 21.01
N PHE A 929 4.50 44.66 20.47
CA PHE A 929 5.80 44.68 21.15
C PHE A 929 6.94 45.02 20.17
N SER A 930 8.19 45.17 20.65
CA SER A 930 9.36 45.50 19.82
C SER A 930 10.61 44.70 20.23
N THR A 931 11.38 44.21 19.27
CA THR A 931 12.70 43.61 19.52
C THR A 931 13.79 44.68 19.74
N PRO A 932 14.79 44.43 20.61
CA PRO A 932 15.95 45.29 20.77
C PRO A 932 16.86 45.26 19.53
N GLU A 933 17.84 46.15 19.52
CA GLU A 933 18.91 46.18 18.52
C GLU A 933 19.74 44.89 18.49
N GLY A 934 20.44 44.66 17.38
CA GLY A 934 21.45 43.63 17.18
C GLY A 934 22.65 44.17 16.39
N VAL A 935 23.59 43.30 16.05
CA VAL A 935 24.73 43.66 15.20
C VAL A 935 24.31 43.78 13.72
N PRO A 936 24.86 44.72 12.93
CA PRO A 936 24.53 44.87 11.51
C PRO A 936 24.88 43.66 10.64
N SER A 937 24.21 43.54 9.49
CA SER A 937 24.80 42.83 8.35
C SER A 937 26.06 43.55 7.84
N ALA A 938 26.78 42.93 6.90
CA ALA A 938 27.79 43.66 6.14
C ALA A 938 27.15 44.84 5.37
N PRO A 939 27.92 45.91 5.11
CA PRO A 939 27.59 46.93 4.13
C PRO A 939 27.21 46.30 2.79
N SER A 940 26.17 46.82 2.12
CA SER A 940 25.55 46.12 0.98
C SER A 940 26.40 46.15 -0.29
N SER A 941 27.38 47.05 -0.35
CA SER A 941 28.41 47.10 -1.38
C SER A 941 29.70 47.66 -0.79
N LEU A 942 30.82 47.39 -1.46
CA LEU A 942 32.06 48.14 -1.32
C LEU A 942 32.70 48.24 -2.70
N LYS A 943 33.07 49.44 -3.12
CA LYS A 943 33.72 49.71 -4.41
C LYS A 943 34.96 50.54 -4.16
N ILE A 944 36.00 50.32 -4.95
CA ILE A 944 37.21 51.14 -4.94
C ILE A 944 37.30 51.88 -6.28
N VAL A 945 37.33 53.21 -6.21
CA VAL A 945 37.27 54.12 -7.36
C VAL A 945 38.40 55.15 -7.31
N ASN A 946 38.72 55.72 -8.48
CA ASN A 946 39.72 56.76 -8.67
C ASN A 946 41.11 56.45 -8.06
N PRO A 947 41.76 55.31 -8.40
CA PRO A 947 43.13 55.03 -7.96
C PRO A 947 44.13 55.99 -8.63
N THR A 948 44.86 56.75 -7.81
CA THR A 948 46.00 57.58 -8.24
C THR A 948 47.32 56.84 -8.02
N LEU A 949 48.44 57.55 -8.12
CA LEU A 949 49.76 57.05 -7.71
C LEU A 949 49.86 56.83 -6.18
N ASP A 950 49.02 57.49 -5.38
CA ASP A 950 49.20 57.65 -3.93
C ASP A 950 47.89 57.55 -3.10
N SER A 951 46.73 57.34 -3.75
CA SER A 951 45.43 57.35 -3.09
C SER A 951 44.38 56.53 -3.84
N LEU A 952 43.28 56.21 -3.16
CA LEU A 952 42.08 55.60 -3.73
C LEU A 952 40.86 55.96 -2.85
N THR A 953 39.67 55.96 -3.44
CA THR A 953 38.42 56.22 -2.71
C THR A 953 37.59 54.95 -2.60
N LEU A 954 37.13 54.64 -1.40
CA LEU A 954 36.15 53.61 -1.17
C LEU A 954 34.75 54.23 -1.15
N GLU A 955 33.79 53.57 -1.78
CA GLU A 955 32.37 53.93 -1.79
C GLU A 955 31.54 52.70 -1.38
N TRP A 956 30.51 52.88 -0.56
CA TRP A 956 29.69 51.79 -0.03
C TRP A 956 28.24 52.19 0.19
N ASP A 957 27.36 51.21 0.01
CA ASP A 957 25.97 51.27 0.45
C ASP A 957 25.86 50.79 1.92
N PRO A 958 24.97 51.38 2.73
CA PRO A 958 24.76 50.93 4.10
C PRO A 958 24.29 49.46 4.17
N PRO A 959 24.46 48.78 5.33
CA PRO A 959 23.94 47.44 5.55
C PRO A 959 22.44 47.33 5.23
N SER A 960 22.07 46.32 4.43
CA SER A 960 20.68 46.04 4.08
C SER A 960 19.84 45.69 5.31
N HIS A 961 20.47 45.08 6.32
CA HIS A 961 19.89 44.78 7.62
C HIS A 961 20.75 45.45 8.69
N PRO A 962 20.52 46.76 8.97
CA PRO A 962 21.31 47.50 9.95
C PRO A 962 21.07 47.00 11.39
N ASN A 963 19.96 46.30 11.63
CA ASN A 963 19.58 45.63 12.89
C ASN A 963 19.52 46.53 14.14
N GLY A 964 19.67 47.83 13.98
CA GLY A 964 19.69 48.83 15.04
C GLY A 964 20.11 50.19 14.46
N ILE A 965 20.56 51.10 15.33
CA ILE A 965 21.06 52.41 14.91
C ILE A 965 22.56 52.31 14.66
N LEU A 966 22.98 52.54 13.42
CA LEU A 966 24.39 52.52 13.03
C LEU A 966 25.14 53.68 13.70
N THR A 967 26.21 53.37 14.43
CA THR A 967 27.02 54.34 15.18
C THR A 967 28.26 54.77 14.39
N GLU A 968 28.96 53.81 13.80
CA GLU A 968 30.17 54.02 12.99
C GLU A 968 30.36 52.88 11.97
N TYR A 969 31.24 53.12 11.00
CA TYR A 969 31.87 52.09 10.20
C TYR A 969 33.35 51.96 10.60
N THR A 970 33.91 50.77 10.48
CA THR A 970 35.37 50.55 10.60
C THR A 970 35.91 50.03 9.28
N LEU A 971 36.96 50.70 8.79
CA LEU A 971 37.78 50.29 7.65
C LEU A 971 39.16 49.85 8.16
N LYS A 972 39.62 48.68 7.75
CA LYS A 972 40.96 48.16 8.05
C LYS A 972 41.67 47.88 6.73
N TYR A 973 42.93 48.25 6.56
CA TYR A 973 43.64 48.01 5.30
C TYR A 973 45.14 47.79 5.44
N GLN A 974 45.73 47.04 4.51
CA GLN A 974 47.15 46.68 4.50
C GLN A 974 47.69 46.50 3.07
N PRO A 975 48.97 46.82 2.80
CA PRO A 975 49.59 46.53 1.52
C PRO A 975 49.80 45.03 1.33
N ILE A 976 49.83 44.61 0.07
CA ILE A 976 50.23 43.28 -0.39
C ILE A 976 51.54 43.46 -1.18
N ASN A 977 52.62 42.88 -0.67
CA ASN A 977 53.93 42.89 -1.35
C ASN A 977 53.91 41.97 -2.58
N SER A 978 54.93 42.07 -3.44
CA SER A 978 55.06 41.23 -4.65
C SER A 978 55.16 39.72 -4.36
N THR A 979 55.53 39.32 -3.14
CA THR A 979 55.48 37.94 -2.61
C THR A 979 54.08 37.48 -2.20
N HIS A 980 53.05 38.33 -2.33
CA HIS A 980 51.69 38.18 -1.77
C HIS A 980 51.61 38.18 -0.23
N GLU A 981 52.69 38.56 0.46
CA GLU A 981 52.69 38.77 1.91
C GLU A 981 52.00 40.10 2.28
N LEU A 982 51.24 40.06 3.36
CA LEU A 982 50.46 41.20 3.88
C LEU A 982 51.34 42.03 4.83
N GLY A 983 51.40 43.34 4.59
CA GLY A 983 52.07 44.29 5.47
C GLY A 983 51.22 44.67 6.71
N PRO A 984 51.60 45.74 7.44
CA PRO A 984 50.90 46.13 8.66
C PRO A 984 49.46 46.60 8.38
N LEU A 985 48.52 46.14 9.21
CA LEU A 985 47.11 46.52 9.17
C LEU A 985 46.89 47.89 9.84
N ILE A 986 46.23 48.79 9.11
CA ILE A 986 45.88 50.15 9.53
C ILE A 986 44.37 50.22 9.72
N ASP A 987 43.93 50.56 10.94
CA ASP A 987 42.53 50.72 11.31
C ASP A 987 42.09 52.20 11.22
N LEU A 988 40.93 52.44 10.62
CA LEU A 988 40.26 53.74 10.52
C LEU A 988 38.78 53.63 10.91
N LYS A 989 38.32 54.54 11.76
CA LYS A 989 36.90 54.70 12.11
C LYS A 989 36.27 55.83 11.30
N ILE A 990 35.08 55.58 10.77
CA ILE A 990 34.37 56.47 9.87
C ILE A 990 32.93 56.69 10.40
N PRO A 991 32.42 57.92 10.52
CA PRO A 991 31.06 58.16 11.02
C PRO A 991 29.98 57.48 10.19
N ALA A 992 28.92 56.97 10.84
CA ALA A 992 27.83 56.23 10.16
C ALA A 992 27.03 57.03 9.11
N ASN A 993 27.20 58.36 9.04
CA ASN A 993 26.59 59.21 8.00
C ASN A 993 27.44 59.35 6.72
N LYS A 994 28.50 58.55 6.56
CA LYS A 994 29.33 58.50 5.35
C LYS A 994 28.99 57.29 4.49
N THR A 995 29.09 57.49 3.18
CA THR A 995 28.99 56.48 2.11
C THR A 995 30.25 56.40 1.24
N HIS A 996 31.25 57.24 1.51
CA HIS A 996 32.55 57.20 0.84
C HIS A 996 33.68 57.72 1.73
N TRP A 997 34.92 57.30 1.42
CA TRP A 997 36.14 57.72 2.12
C TRP A 997 37.39 57.57 1.25
N THR A 998 38.20 58.61 1.12
CA THR A 998 39.49 58.56 0.39
C THR A 998 40.63 58.20 1.33
N VAL A 999 41.30 57.08 1.05
CA VAL A 999 42.56 56.68 1.69
C VAL A 999 43.72 57.27 0.87
N LYS A 1000 44.66 57.93 1.55
CA LYS A 1000 45.78 58.69 0.95
C LYS A 1000 47.11 58.25 1.55
N ASN A 1001 48.22 58.71 0.95
CA ASN A 1001 49.60 58.34 1.31
C ASN A 1001 49.86 56.83 1.15
N LEU A 1002 49.30 56.24 0.10
CA LEU A 1002 49.58 54.88 -0.34
C LEU A 1002 50.85 54.86 -1.22
N ASN A 1003 51.49 53.69 -1.32
CA ASN A 1003 52.64 53.49 -2.19
C ASN A 1003 52.18 53.29 -3.64
N PHE A 1004 52.93 53.83 -4.60
CA PHE A 1004 52.67 53.67 -6.04
C PHE A 1004 52.87 52.23 -6.52
N SER A 1005 52.19 51.84 -7.60
CA SER A 1005 52.15 50.47 -8.15
C SER A 1005 51.92 49.34 -7.11
N THR A 1006 51.36 49.65 -5.94
CA THR A 1006 51.25 48.72 -4.81
C THR A 1006 49.81 48.26 -4.64
N ARG A 1007 49.62 46.94 -4.43
CA ARG A 1007 48.32 46.35 -4.15
C ARG A 1007 47.97 46.52 -2.67
N TYR A 1008 46.72 46.79 -2.36
CA TYR A 1008 46.20 46.90 -0.99
C TYR A 1008 44.94 46.05 -0.82
N LYS A 1009 44.76 45.49 0.38
CA LYS A 1009 43.56 44.75 0.79
C LYS A 1009 42.81 45.51 1.88
N PHE A 1010 41.49 45.55 1.76
CA PHE A 1010 40.58 46.31 2.61
C PHE A 1010 39.56 45.37 3.26
N TYR A 1011 39.20 45.67 4.51
CA TYR A 1011 38.17 44.99 5.29
C TYR A 1011 37.24 46.06 5.89
N PHE A 1012 35.93 45.93 5.72
CA PHE A 1012 34.99 46.99 6.04
C PHE A 1012 33.70 46.46 6.67
N TYR A 1013 33.28 47.05 7.80
CA TYR A 1013 32.04 46.68 8.48
C TYR A 1013 31.36 47.89 9.14
N ALA A 1014 30.05 47.76 9.37
CA ALA A 1014 29.25 48.70 10.15
C ALA A 1014 29.14 48.25 11.62
N GLN A 1015 28.78 49.16 12.52
CA GLN A 1015 28.62 48.88 13.95
C GLN A 1015 27.37 49.57 14.52
N THR A 1016 26.69 48.91 15.47
CA THR A 1016 25.60 49.47 16.28
C THR A 1016 26.02 49.65 17.73
N SER A 1017 25.10 50.14 18.56
CA SER A 1017 25.18 50.11 20.02
C SER A 1017 25.51 48.73 20.63
N VAL A 1018 25.17 47.64 19.92
CA VAL A 1018 25.33 46.25 20.37
C VAL A 1018 26.69 45.65 19.99
N GLY A 1019 27.29 46.07 18.87
CA GLY A 1019 28.59 45.57 18.44
C GLY A 1019 28.86 45.70 16.93
N PRO A 1020 30.05 45.28 16.48
CA PRO A 1020 30.42 45.26 15.07
C PRO A 1020 29.62 44.19 14.30
N GLY A 1021 29.20 44.54 13.10
CA GLY A 1021 28.54 43.63 12.16
C GLY A 1021 29.52 42.81 11.32
N SER A 1022 28.98 42.02 10.39
CA SER A 1022 29.80 41.27 9.43
C SER A 1022 30.63 42.18 8.53
N GLN A 1023 31.78 41.68 8.04
CA GLN A 1023 32.67 42.45 7.17
C GLN A 1023 32.61 42.03 5.69
N ILE A 1024 32.74 43.02 4.80
CA ILE A 1024 33.03 42.86 3.37
C ILE A 1024 34.52 43.17 3.11
N THR A 1025 35.12 42.62 2.06
CA THR A 1025 36.57 42.77 1.78
C THR A 1025 36.86 42.97 0.30
N GLU A 1026 37.76 43.90 -0.03
CA GLU A 1026 38.12 44.25 -1.41
C GLU A 1026 39.65 44.40 -1.61
N GLU A 1027 40.11 44.39 -2.86
CA GLU A 1027 41.50 44.63 -3.24
C GLU A 1027 41.63 45.62 -4.40
N ALA A 1028 42.64 46.50 -4.34
CA ALA A 1028 42.93 47.47 -5.41
C ALA A 1028 44.43 47.75 -5.55
N ILE A 1029 44.84 48.43 -6.62
CA ILE A 1029 46.23 48.78 -6.94
C ILE A 1029 46.30 50.25 -7.38
N THR A 1030 47.33 50.97 -6.94
CA THR A 1030 47.69 52.32 -7.42
C THR A 1030 48.34 52.27 -8.82
N THR A 1031 48.25 53.37 -9.59
CA THR A 1031 48.58 53.41 -11.03
C THR A 1031 50.06 53.67 -11.36
N VAL A 1032 50.40 53.74 -12.66
CA VAL A 1032 51.75 53.96 -13.22
C VAL A 1032 51.64 54.90 -14.45
N ASP A 1033 52.74 55.58 -14.82
CA ASP A 1033 52.76 56.73 -15.75
C ASP A 1033 52.81 56.39 -17.26
N GLU A 1034 52.21 57.22 -18.12
CA GLU A 1034 51.96 56.95 -19.56
C GLU A 1034 52.82 57.80 -20.51
N ALA A 1035 54.04 57.34 -20.84
CA ALA A 1035 54.94 58.11 -21.72
C ALA A 1035 55.93 57.31 -22.60
N MET A 1036 55.54 56.24 -23.32
CA MET A 1036 56.41 55.67 -24.37
C MET A 1036 55.73 54.85 -25.49
N ALA A 1037 56.37 54.85 -26.66
CA ALA A 1037 56.20 53.97 -27.84
C ALA A 1037 54.95 54.15 -28.75
N SER A 1038 55.16 54.85 -29.88
CA SER A 1038 54.27 54.81 -31.06
C SER A 1038 55.07 54.82 -32.38
N ARG A 1039 54.64 54.02 -33.39
CA ARG A 1039 55.04 53.95 -34.82
C ARG A 1039 54.46 52.65 -35.45
N GLN A 1040 54.07 52.51 -36.73
CA GLN A 1040 54.16 53.38 -37.91
C GLN A 1040 53.27 52.88 -39.09
N VAL A 1041 52.43 53.76 -39.68
CA VAL A 1041 52.09 53.97 -41.14
C VAL A 1041 51.91 52.72 -42.06
N ASP A 1042 50.82 52.41 -42.80
CA ASP A 1042 49.78 53.17 -43.59
C ASP A 1042 50.30 53.67 -44.99
N ILE A 1043 49.58 54.00 -46.08
CA ILE A 1043 48.16 54.14 -46.46
C ILE A 1043 48.00 53.72 -47.96
N ALA A 1044 46.92 53.04 -48.39
CA ALA A 1044 46.61 52.85 -49.84
C ALA A 1044 45.11 52.57 -50.18
N THR A 1045 44.37 53.64 -50.47
CA THR A 1045 43.09 53.80 -51.20
C THR A 1045 42.30 52.60 -51.79
N GLN A 1046 41.00 52.58 -51.42
CA GLN A 1046 39.79 52.30 -52.23
C GLN A 1046 39.54 50.92 -52.88
N GLY A 1047 38.31 50.42 -52.63
CA GLY A 1047 37.48 49.81 -53.68
C GLY A 1047 37.20 48.31 -53.58
N TRP A 1048 35.94 47.97 -53.25
CA TRP A 1048 35.26 46.68 -53.56
C TRP A 1048 35.98 45.37 -53.17
N PHE A 1049 35.51 44.73 -52.09
CA PHE A 1049 34.83 43.42 -52.16
C PHE A 1049 34.24 43.07 -50.78
N ILE A 1050 33.21 43.82 -50.38
CA ILE A 1050 32.46 43.60 -49.14
C ILE A 1050 31.66 42.29 -49.26
N GLY A 1051 31.59 41.50 -48.19
CA GLY A 1051 30.45 40.59 -48.01
C GLY A 1051 30.69 39.08 -47.85
N LEU A 1052 31.93 38.57 -47.66
CA LEU A 1052 32.08 37.15 -47.24
C LEU A 1052 33.20 36.81 -46.23
N MET A 1053 33.91 37.79 -45.65
CA MET A 1053 34.76 37.53 -44.46
C MET A 1053 33.96 37.04 -43.23
N CYS A 1054 32.62 37.11 -43.29
CA CYS A 1054 31.70 36.46 -42.37
C CYS A 1054 31.82 34.92 -42.32
N ALA A 1055 32.48 34.28 -43.29
CA ALA A 1055 32.55 32.82 -43.38
C ALA A 1055 33.71 32.15 -42.59
N VAL A 1056 34.80 32.87 -42.29
CA VAL A 1056 36.07 32.23 -41.87
C VAL A 1056 36.41 32.41 -40.39
N ALA A 1057 36.19 33.60 -39.82
CA ALA A 1057 36.52 33.86 -38.41
C ALA A 1057 35.70 33.00 -37.42
N LEU A 1058 34.48 32.61 -37.80
CA LEU A 1058 33.56 31.81 -36.98
C LEU A 1058 34.10 30.41 -36.66
N LEU A 1059 35.04 29.88 -37.46
CA LEU A 1059 35.68 28.57 -37.25
C LEU A 1059 36.81 28.60 -36.21
N ILE A 1060 37.46 29.75 -35.98
CA ILE A 1060 38.49 29.88 -34.93
C ILE A 1060 37.86 29.71 -33.54
N LEU A 1061 36.60 30.15 -33.40
CA LEU A 1061 35.79 29.99 -32.18
C LEU A 1061 35.48 28.53 -31.83
N ILE A 1062 35.79 27.57 -32.72
CA ILE A 1062 35.51 26.13 -32.58
C ILE A 1062 36.78 25.29 -32.39
N LEU A 1063 37.99 25.83 -32.58
CA LEU A 1063 39.26 25.05 -32.55
C LEU A 1063 40.16 25.28 -31.33
N LEU A 1064 39.78 26.15 -30.39
CA LEU A 1064 40.27 26.13 -29.00
C LEU A 1064 39.19 25.63 -28.01
N ILE A 1065 38.13 25.00 -28.54
CA ILE A 1065 37.21 24.15 -27.78
C ILE A 1065 37.96 22.93 -27.24
N VAL A 1066 37.70 22.58 -25.97
CA VAL A 1066 37.97 21.28 -25.28
C VAL A 1066 39.43 20.82 -25.14
N CYS A 1067 40.30 21.07 -26.12
CA CYS A 1067 41.39 20.14 -26.42
C CYS A 1067 42.49 20.09 -25.35
N PHE A 1068 43.07 21.24 -24.98
CA PHE A 1068 44.38 21.23 -24.31
C PHE A 1068 44.38 21.55 -22.82
N ILE A 1069 44.54 20.45 -22.06
CA ILE A 1069 45.04 20.31 -20.68
C ILE A 1069 44.25 21.11 -19.62
N ARG A 1070 43.32 20.49 -18.87
CA ARG A 1070 43.58 19.54 -17.77
C ARG A 1070 44.80 19.93 -16.92
N ARG A 1071 44.61 19.91 -15.59
CA ARG A 1071 45.66 19.61 -14.57
C ARG A 1071 46.78 20.68 -14.46
N ASN A 1072 47.55 20.77 -13.37
CA ASN A 1072 47.53 20.05 -12.09
C ASN A 1072 48.07 20.93 -10.94
N LYS A 1073 47.76 20.51 -9.70
CA LYS A 1073 48.55 20.54 -8.44
C LYS A 1073 49.95 21.22 -8.49
N GLY A 1074 50.39 22.06 -7.55
CA GLY A 1074 49.80 22.53 -6.28
C GLY A 1074 50.58 22.13 -5.01
N GLY A 1075 50.53 22.96 -3.95
CA GLY A 1075 51.19 22.74 -2.64
C GLY A 1075 52.54 23.47 -2.47
N LYS A 1076 53.10 23.65 -1.26
CA LYS A 1076 52.62 23.37 0.13
C LYS A 1076 53.55 24.04 1.18
N TYR A 1077 53.00 24.81 2.14
CA TYR A 1077 53.46 24.90 3.56
C TYR A 1077 54.94 25.31 3.84
N PRO A 1078 55.51 25.32 5.07
CA PRO A 1078 55.02 25.02 6.45
C PRO A 1078 55.09 26.21 7.44
N VAL A 1079 54.62 26.11 8.70
CA VAL A 1079 55.27 25.58 9.95
C VAL A 1079 54.28 25.84 11.12
N LYS A 1080 54.18 25.19 12.29
CA LYS A 1080 54.40 23.85 12.93
C LYS A 1080 53.76 24.02 14.37
N GLU A 1081 54.19 23.62 15.59
CA GLU A 1081 55.04 22.59 16.30
C GLU A 1081 54.58 22.60 17.81
N LYS A 1082 54.81 21.63 18.71
CA LYS A 1082 54.47 20.18 18.76
C LYS A 1082 54.64 19.63 20.21
N GLU A 1083 53.57 19.13 20.84
CA GLU A 1083 53.55 18.10 21.90
C GLU A 1083 52.31 17.20 21.60
N ASP A 1084 52.35 15.91 21.22
CA ASP A 1084 52.89 14.65 21.83
C ASP A 1084 51.98 14.06 22.94
N ALA A 1085 51.67 12.75 23.03
CA ALA A 1085 51.82 11.56 22.15
C ALA A 1085 50.81 10.46 22.64
N HIS A 1086 50.79 9.13 22.35
CA HIS A 1086 51.65 8.18 21.61
C HIS A 1086 50.89 6.85 21.28
N ALA A 1087 51.55 5.92 20.56
CA ALA A 1087 51.40 4.43 20.55
C ALA A 1087 50.06 3.69 20.21
N ASP A 1088 50.06 3.14 18.98
CA ASP A 1088 49.85 1.72 18.58
C ASP A 1088 48.48 0.97 18.48
N PRO A 1089 48.36 -0.04 17.56
CA PRO A 1089 47.12 -0.24 16.76
C PRO A 1089 46.71 -1.69 16.36
N GLU A 1090 45.62 -1.82 15.58
CA GLU A 1090 45.35 -2.86 14.53
C GLU A 1090 44.30 -2.25 13.54
N ILE A 1091 44.53 -2.05 12.22
CA ILE A 1091 44.60 -3.01 11.07
C ILE A 1091 43.18 -3.57 10.73
N GLN A 1092 42.40 -3.25 9.67
CA GLN A 1092 42.58 -2.84 8.24
C GLN A 1092 43.11 -3.95 7.28
N PRO A 1093 42.91 -3.93 5.93
CA PRO A 1093 42.04 -3.11 5.03
C PRO A 1093 41.37 -3.91 3.86
N MET A 1094 41.03 -3.21 2.74
CA MET A 1094 40.90 -3.67 1.31
C MET A 1094 39.55 -4.21 0.75
N LYS A 1095 39.16 -3.98 -0.52
CA LYS A 1095 39.53 -2.93 -1.54
C LYS A 1095 38.46 -2.81 -2.67
N GLU A 1096 38.69 -1.89 -3.62
CA GLU A 1096 37.89 -1.52 -4.81
C GLU A 1096 37.86 -2.57 -5.96
N ASP A 1097 36.82 -2.46 -6.82
CA ASP A 1097 36.71 -2.69 -8.29
C ASP A 1097 37.21 -4.03 -8.91
N ASP A 1098 36.87 -4.45 -10.15
CA ASP A 1098 35.95 -3.96 -11.20
C ASP A 1098 35.31 -5.18 -11.92
N GLY A 1099 34.33 -4.97 -12.82
CA GLY A 1099 33.61 -6.06 -13.51
C GLY A 1099 34.16 -6.46 -14.90
N THR A 1100 33.81 -7.67 -15.38
CA THR A 1100 33.73 -7.99 -16.83
C THR A 1100 32.91 -9.26 -17.14
N PHE A 1101 32.47 -9.39 -18.40
CA PHE A 1101 31.75 -10.54 -18.96
C PHE A 1101 32.63 -11.79 -19.12
N GLY A 1102 32.03 -12.99 -19.10
CA GLY A 1102 32.68 -14.24 -19.54
C GLY A 1102 31.74 -15.45 -19.54
N GLU A 1103 31.58 -16.11 -20.69
CA GLU A 1103 30.73 -17.30 -20.87
C GLU A 1103 31.54 -18.62 -20.92
N TYR A 1104 30.89 -19.70 -20.45
CA TYR A 1104 31.03 -21.10 -20.87
C TYR A 1104 32.37 -21.89 -20.77
N ARG A 1105 32.23 -23.10 -20.20
CA ARG A 1105 32.96 -24.37 -20.49
C ARG A 1105 34.49 -24.44 -20.24
N SER A 1106 34.82 -25.24 -19.23
CA SER A 1106 35.48 -26.54 -19.46
C SER A 1106 35.12 -27.55 -18.35
N LEU A 1107 35.28 -28.85 -18.64
CA LEU A 1107 35.23 -29.95 -17.68
C LEU A 1107 36.66 -30.39 -17.35
N GLU A 1108 36.84 -31.03 -16.19
CA GLU A 1108 37.92 -32.00 -15.89
C GLU A 1108 39.37 -31.44 -15.92
N SER A 1109 40.36 -32.01 -15.21
CA SER A 1109 40.37 -32.98 -14.10
C SER A 1109 41.80 -33.04 -13.53
N ASP A 1110 41.98 -33.26 -12.23
CA ASP A 1110 43.27 -33.67 -11.65
C ASP A 1110 43.12 -34.96 -10.85
N ALA A 1111 43.93 -35.98 -11.19
CA ALA A 1111 44.10 -37.21 -10.42
C ALA A 1111 45.40 -37.92 -10.83
N GLU A 1112 46.33 -38.07 -9.88
CA GLU A 1112 47.64 -38.71 -10.10
C GLU A 1112 47.67 -40.20 -9.69
N ASP A 1113 48.50 -40.95 -10.42
CA ASP A 1113 49.32 -42.10 -9.95
C ASP A 1113 48.66 -43.42 -9.44
N HIS A 1114 49.52 -44.34 -8.97
CA HIS A 1114 49.33 -45.79 -9.00
C HIS A 1114 48.53 -46.48 -7.85
N LYS A 1115 48.01 -47.66 -8.21
CA LYS A 1115 47.46 -48.80 -7.41
C LYS A 1115 48.28 -49.20 -6.15
N PRO A 1116 47.76 -50.06 -5.20
CA PRO A 1116 46.46 -50.79 -5.14
C PRO A 1116 45.71 -50.90 -3.76
N LEU A 1117 44.42 -51.32 -3.80
CA LEU A 1117 43.65 -52.20 -2.87
C LEU A 1117 44.17 -52.45 -1.41
N LYS A 1118 43.39 -52.43 -0.31
CA LYS A 1118 42.14 -53.23 -0.05
C LYS A 1118 41.56 -52.97 1.38
N LYS A 1119 40.22 -53.09 1.55
CA LYS A 1119 39.40 -53.46 2.77
C LYS A 1119 39.76 -52.96 4.20
N GLY A 1120 38.75 -52.47 4.95
CA GLY A 1120 38.76 -52.38 6.44
C GLY A 1120 37.40 -51.94 7.04
N SER A 1121 37.05 -52.32 8.28
CA SER A 1121 35.69 -52.18 8.84
C SER A 1121 35.60 -51.76 10.32
N ARG A 1122 34.43 -51.23 10.72
CA ARG A 1122 33.84 -51.17 12.09
C ARG A 1122 34.24 -50.03 13.06
N THR A 1123 33.32 -49.86 14.03
CA THR A 1123 33.23 -49.00 15.23
C THR A 1123 34.05 -49.60 16.42
N PRO A 1124 33.95 -49.21 17.74
CA PRO A 1124 33.06 -48.25 18.44
C PRO A 1124 33.63 -47.44 19.66
N SER A 1125 32.77 -46.63 20.32
CA SER A 1125 32.72 -46.36 21.80
C SER A 1125 33.92 -45.63 22.48
N ASP A 1126 33.91 -45.17 23.75
CA ASP A 1126 32.88 -45.03 24.81
C ASP A 1126 33.27 -43.92 25.84
N ARG A 1127 32.31 -43.44 26.67
CA ARG A 1127 32.38 -43.01 28.13
C ARG A 1127 33.61 -42.23 28.73
N THR A 1128 33.60 -41.53 29.88
CA THR A 1128 32.70 -41.35 31.07
C THR A 1128 33.13 -40.16 31.99
N VAL A 1129 32.30 -39.81 33.02
CA VAL A 1129 32.69 -39.33 34.41
C VAL A 1129 33.22 -37.87 34.54
N LYS A 1130 32.86 -37.03 35.54
CA LYS A 1130 31.84 -37.02 36.64
C LYS A 1130 31.62 -35.59 37.23
N LYS A 1131 30.58 -35.48 38.09
CA LYS A 1131 30.29 -34.70 39.35
C LYS A 1131 31.42 -33.83 39.99
N GLU A 1132 31.29 -33.08 41.09
CA GLU A 1132 30.40 -32.99 42.29
C GLU A 1132 30.32 -31.48 42.72
N ASP A 1133 29.35 -30.85 43.41
CA ASP A 1133 27.89 -30.95 43.73
C ASP A 1133 27.46 -29.52 44.30
N SER A 1134 26.46 -29.36 45.21
CA SER A 1134 26.01 -28.17 46.05
C SER A 1134 25.42 -26.87 45.43
N ASP A 1135 24.53 -26.05 46.05
CA ASP A 1135 23.54 -26.06 47.18
C ASP A 1135 22.79 -24.66 47.16
N ASP A 1136 21.71 -24.29 47.88
CA ASP A 1136 20.44 -24.91 48.34
C ASP A 1136 19.48 -23.81 48.93
N SER A 1137 18.16 -24.07 49.10
CA SER A 1137 17.14 -23.37 49.94
C SER A 1137 16.66 -21.93 49.55
N LEU A 1138 15.43 -21.42 49.76
CA LEU A 1138 14.05 -21.80 50.19
C LEU A 1138 13.18 -20.50 49.90
N VAL A 1139 11.83 -20.35 49.84
CA VAL A 1139 10.54 -21.11 49.77
C VAL A 1139 9.42 -20.02 49.52
N ASP A 1140 8.08 -20.14 49.36
CA ASP A 1140 6.98 -21.04 49.77
C ASP A 1140 5.67 -20.78 48.94
N TYR A 1141 4.67 -21.68 49.02
CA TYR A 1141 3.28 -21.68 48.47
C TYR A 1141 3.01 -21.25 46.99
N GLY A 1142 2.10 -21.87 46.21
CA GLY A 1142 1.17 -22.99 46.43
C GLY A 1142 0.39 -23.37 45.13
N GLU A 1143 -0.34 -24.49 45.14
CA GLU A 1143 -0.96 -25.18 43.96
C GLU A 1143 -2.44 -24.76 43.71
N GLY A 1144 -3.25 -25.27 42.74
CA GLY A 1144 -3.16 -26.45 41.84
C GLY A 1144 -4.18 -26.45 40.67
N VAL A 1145 -4.58 -27.62 40.12
CA VAL A 1145 -5.24 -27.78 38.78
C VAL A 1145 -6.19 -29.03 38.69
N ASN A 1146 -7.06 -29.09 37.65
CA ASN A 1146 -7.87 -30.24 37.13
C ASN A 1146 -9.18 -30.59 37.89
N GLY A 1147 -10.21 -31.28 37.34
CA GLY A 1147 -10.50 -31.75 35.95
C GLY A 1147 -11.25 -33.11 35.84
N GLN A 1148 -12.36 -33.14 35.06
CA GLN A 1148 -13.08 -34.32 34.47
C GLN A 1148 -13.88 -35.35 35.35
N PHE A 1149 -14.87 -35.99 34.68
CA PHE A 1149 -15.95 -36.92 35.09
C PHE A 1149 -15.47 -38.37 35.44
N ASN A 1150 -16.25 -39.45 35.63
CA ASN A 1150 -17.56 -39.91 35.08
C ASN A 1150 -18.09 -41.19 35.82
N GLU A 1151 -19.34 -41.65 35.56
CA GLU A 1151 -19.75 -43.06 35.22
C GLU A 1151 -21.20 -43.51 35.60
N ASP A 1152 -22.10 -43.70 34.61
CA ASP A 1152 -23.23 -44.68 34.67
C ASP A 1152 -23.71 -45.19 33.28
N GLY A 1153 -23.65 -44.35 32.23
CA GLY A 1153 -23.39 -44.76 30.83
C GLY A 1153 -24.58 -45.23 29.96
N SER A 1154 -25.22 -44.28 29.27
CA SER A 1154 -25.98 -44.57 28.02
C SER A 1154 -25.78 -43.48 26.93
N PHE A 1155 -26.29 -43.69 25.71
CA PHE A 1155 -25.45 -43.58 24.50
C PHE A 1155 -26.18 -43.01 23.25
N ILE A 1156 -25.44 -42.32 22.34
CA ILE A 1156 -25.78 -42.03 20.90
C ILE A 1156 -27.00 -41.08 20.66
N GLY A 1157 -27.05 -40.13 19.72
CA GLY A 1157 -26.23 -39.82 18.55
C GLY A 1157 -27.09 -39.52 17.29
N GLN A 1158 -26.87 -38.35 16.67
CA GLN A 1158 -26.95 -38.05 15.21
C GLN A 1158 -28.26 -38.08 14.34
N TYR A 1159 -28.50 -36.92 13.69
CA TYR A 1159 -28.86 -36.67 12.25
C TYR A 1159 -30.27 -36.87 11.61
N SER A 1160 -30.72 -35.78 10.93
CA SER A 1160 -31.33 -35.69 9.56
C SER A 1160 -32.87 -35.67 9.34
N GLY A 1161 -33.32 -35.05 8.22
CA GLY A 1161 -34.66 -35.27 7.58
C GLY A 1161 -35.40 -34.05 6.98
N LYS A 1162 -35.78 -34.10 5.68
CA LYS A 1162 -36.71 -33.13 4.96
C LYS A 1162 -38.17 -33.72 4.93
N LYS A 1163 -39.27 -33.16 4.38
CA LYS A 1163 -39.54 -32.49 3.06
C LYS A 1163 -41.08 -32.24 2.85
N GLU A 1164 -41.49 -31.48 1.78
CA GLU A 1164 -42.76 -31.60 0.97
C GLU A 1164 -44.19 -31.24 1.54
N LYS A 1165 -45.28 -30.87 0.79
CA LYS A 1165 -45.51 -30.26 -0.58
C LYS A 1165 -47.02 -29.86 -0.85
N GLU A 1166 -47.29 -28.77 -1.62
CA GLU A 1166 -48.38 -28.53 -2.67
C GLU A 1166 -49.90 -28.81 -2.41
N PRO A 1167 -50.89 -28.53 -3.33
CA PRO A 1167 -51.03 -27.57 -4.49
C PRO A 1167 -52.44 -26.83 -4.59
N ALA A 1168 -52.70 -25.99 -5.63
CA ALA A 1168 -53.89 -26.01 -6.56
C ALA A 1168 -54.25 -24.66 -7.31
N GLU A 1169 -54.54 -24.76 -8.64
CA GLU A 1169 -55.49 -24.04 -9.57
C GLU A 1169 -55.83 -22.51 -9.48
N GLY A 1170 -56.12 -21.73 -10.55
CA GLY A 1170 -56.07 -21.93 -12.03
C GLY A 1170 -56.67 -20.79 -12.94
N ASN A 1171 -55.98 -20.50 -14.08
CA ASN A 1171 -56.36 -19.88 -15.40
C ASN A 1171 -56.91 -18.44 -15.69
N GLU A 1172 -56.43 -17.91 -16.86
CA GLU A 1172 -57.00 -16.96 -17.89
C GLU A 1172 -57.34 -15.48 -17.53
N SER A 1173 -56.73 -14.43 -18.13
CA SER A 1173 -56.73 -13.85 -19.53
C SER A 1173 -57.75 -12.67 -19.69
N SER A 1174 -57.61 -11.61 -20.52
CA SER A 1174 -56.70 -11.27 -21.64
C SER A 1174 -56.65 -9.72 -21.94
N GLU A 1175 -55.94 -9.32 -23.01
CA GLU A 1175 -56.02 -8.05 -23.79
C GLU A 1175 -55.41 -6.70 -23.27
N ALA A 1176 -55.12 -5.81 -24.24
CA ALA A 1176 -54.52 -4.47 -24.09
C ALA A 1176 -54.83 -3.58 -25.31
N PRO A 1177 -54.83 -2.23 -25.18
CA PRO A 1177 -54.15 -1.42 -26.19
C PRO A 1177 -53.41 -0.16 -25.67
N SER A 1178 -52.43 0.28 -26.46
CA SER A 1178 -51.71 1.58 -26.41
C SER A 1178 -52.60 2.74 -26.97
N PRO A 1179 -52.18 4.05 -27.07
CA PRO A 1179 -50.82 4.59 -26.94
C PRO A 1179 -50.63 6.07 -26.42
N VAL A 1180 -49.37 6.55 -26.48
CA VAL A 1180 -48.87 7.97 -26.61
C VAL A 1180 -48.68 8.86 -25.35
N ASN A 1181 -47.41 9.31 -25.19
CA ASN A 1181 -46.87 10.53 -24.53
C ASN A 1181 -46.84 10.75 -22.99
N ALA A 1182 -45.65 10.51 -22.41
CA ALA A 1182 -44.61 11.54 -22.12
C ALA A 1182 -44.08 11.68 -20.66
N MET A 1183 -42.73 11.69 -20.57
CA MET A 1183 -41.84 12.30 -19.56
C MET A 1183 -41.88 11.88 -18.07
N ASN A 1184 -40.87 11.06 -17.72
CA ASN A 1184 -39.82 11.30 -16.71
C ASN A 1184 -40.10 11.58 -15.21
N SER A 1185 -39.08 11.14 -14.43
CA SER A 1185 -38.49 11.76 -13.23
C SER A 1185 -38.97 11.35 -11.81
N PHE A 1186 -38.15 10.50 -11.17
CA PHE A 1186 -38.00 10.22 -9.72
C PHE A 1186 -39.25 9.69 -8.97
N VAL A 1187 -39.11 8.89 -7.90
CA VAL A 1187 -37.93 8.52 -7.07
C VAL A 1187 -37.51 7.08 -7.29
#